data_AF-A0A956I8K0-F1
#
_entry.id   AF-A0A956I8K0-F1
#
_cell.length_a   1.000
_cell.length_b   1.000
_cell.length_c   1.000
_cell.angle_alpha   90.00
_cell.angle_beta   90.00
_cell.angle_gamma   90.00
#
_symmetry.space_group_name_H-M   'P 1'
#
loop_
_entity.id
_entity.type
_entity.pdbx_description
1 polymer ?
#
loop_
_entity_poly.entity_id
_entity_poly.type
_entity_poly.pdbx_seq_one_letter_code
_entity_poly.pdbx_strand_id
1 'polypeptide(L)'
;MSREFEKQENGRTSWWRIQRIGVRYQVTWGDLPGSGQGMTMTCDSEADAEKRVARKIREKLAEGYVEVPSTAVQAPASPRPPRRSVLEAYQATAGRFPVAKVAGTTRSHHVFGGLGFEHYLLVGPTDDRGLLFPVNAASHDPERVRAFLSFLEAHHADVFAVEDVWKVALPAPIGRMTHAVVLAPIVVQLHHKLLRYDQLWQAAVIFDCEFQGDESVGVAEARVRGRSCLPTANWNRDPHPVVDLRTGKRTGKQKPKPFKVFVQGDLSRAVQQTKPTEVLEVRGVYGVAQVSRSDERYELTLPESEPRELTNLADVVRGLEAFVLGPAAPPPIAPSVGASVGATAAPKPTAETITTPSTPRGVTKRATSKLAEVARPDPFLELREAVARKVQEAGGAYGEYVGLAMQLLDPRTPDYFERAAAAQRLWREHRATWLQEWGASGLRALRLHGGLPDVIELGTKELPAALGRVLAEVPVRSLAFRGTALPAMKKVLAMPGRERVRRLTVETAKPSGKGLLDALRKVAWPDLHAFHMGRNFRSQPDETAELFQSMPAIDEVTWSPHWSGPLPFRVWPSFARLRRIAVKNGRFHLRPELCEAAPRLEAIDAAVSVADPSMRMPSVRTLTSAYSEILPCFPNLDSVGLGVNETTAGEIADLPMFGTLRQLQADASTLEHLARHGVLARCHSLVELRTTASPSLPELVALLPNLRVLEVREVYRSYVLDDHLALGILGKLQGPVTRLAFYGGLGLEAVRGMAALPGLEEVCVHSPAFDRACVEALLESPTLRRIEFGRASSGFEAQVASLDSRGRYLGPPVDGGAPTIWSHEP
;
A
#
# COMPACT_ATOMS: atom_id res chain seq x y z
N MET A 1 6.25 -38.60 7.35
CA MET A 1 4.97 -39.35 7.24
C MET A 1 4.06 -38.60 6.28
N SER A 2 3.43 -39.27 5.30
CA SER A 2 2.47 -38.66 4.36
C SER A 2 1.24 -39.55 4.26
N ARG A 3 0.03 -38.97 4.25
CA ARG A 3 -1.25 -39.67 4.06
C ARG A 3 -2.12 -38.90 3.09
N GLU A 4 -2.84 -39.63 2.24
CA GLU A 4 -3.71 -39.07 1.22
C GLU A 4 -5.15 -39.49 1.46
N PHE A 5 -6.07 -38.59 1.15
CA PHE A 5 -7.49 -38.74 1.42
C PHE A 5 -8.27 -38.27 0.19
N GLU A 6 -9.28 -39.03 -0.21
CA GLU A 6 -10.16 -38.66 -1.34
C GLU A 6 -11.62 -38.69 -0.92
N LYS A 7 -12.43 -37.82 -1.52
CA LYS A 7 -13.88 -37.79 -1.37
C LYS A 7 -14.52 -37.55 -2.73
N GLN A 8 -15.45 -38.43 -3.12
CA GLN A 8 -16.27 -38.25 -4.32
C GLN A 8 -17.58 -37.56 -3.95
N GLU A 9 -17.85 -36.41 -4.57
CA GLU A 9 -19.08 -35.66 -4.36
C GLU A 9 -19.53 -35.02 -5.68
N ASN A 10 -20.77 -35.29 -6.10
CA ASN A 10 -21.35 -34.77 -7.35
C ASN A 10 -20.48 -35.02 -8.61
N GLY A 11 -19.89 -36.21 -8.70
CA GLY A 11 -19.03 -36.60 -9.83
C GLY A 11 -17.66 -35.91 -9.85
N ARG A 12 -17.27 -35.21 -8.77
CA ARG A 12 -15.93 -34.64 -8.58
C ARG A 12 -15.20 -35.38 -7.48
N THR A 13 -13.91 -35.64 -7.67
CA THR A 13 -13.04 -36.22 -6.65
C THR A 13 -12.18 -35.12 -6.05
N SER A 14 -12.49 -34.72 -4.81
CA SER A 14 -11.62 -33.84 -4.02
C SER A 14 -10.59 -34.67 -3.27
N TRP A 15 -9.34 -34.21 -3.22
CA TRP A 15 -8.24 -34.90 -2.57
C TRP A 15 -7.54 -34.01 -1.55
N TRP A 16 -6.97 -34.63 -0.52
CA TRP A 16 -6.12 -34.01 0.49
C TRP A 16 -4.87 -34.87 0.71
N ARG A 17 -3.72 -34.24 0.85
CA ARG A 17 -2.47 -34.88 1.29
C ARG A 17 -1.99 -34.16 2.53
N ILE A 18 -1.79 -34.91 3.60
CA ILE A 18 -1.33 -34.42 4.89
C ILE A 18 0.04 -35.03 5.15
N GLN A 19 1.06 -34.18 5.25
CA GLN A 19 2.45 -34.58 5.38
C GLN A 19 3.11 -33.94 6.61
N ARG A 20 3.88 -34.75 7.35
CA ARG A 20 4.81 -34.29 8.38
C ARG A 20 6.24 -34.35 7.86
N ILE A 21 6.96 -33.24 8.01
CA ILE A 21 8.39 -33.10 7.70
C ILE A 21 9.06 -32.45 8.92
N GLY A 22 9.64 -33.26 9.81
CA GLY A 22 10.13 -32.80 11.12
C GLY A 22 9.04 -32.07 11.92
N VAL A 23 9.33 -30.83 12.33
CA VAL A 23 8.40 -29.92 13.02
C VAL A 23 7.33 -29.30 12.12
N ARG A 24 7.30 -29.62 10.82
CA ARG A 24 6.34 -29.07 9.86
C ARG A 24 5.16 -29.98 9.61
N TYR A 25 4.03 -29.33 9.49
CA TYR A 25 2.77 -29.90 9.06
C TYR A 25 2.38 -29.23 7.73
N GLN A 26 2.43 -30.00 6.65
CA GLN A 26 2.02 -29.57 5.31
C GLN A 26 0.70 -30.23 4.96
N VAL A 27 -0.19 -29.45 4.35
CA VAL A 27 -1.46 -29.91 3.83
C VAL A 27 -1.59 -29.40 2.42
N THR A 28 -1.81 -30.29 1.47
CA THR A 28 -2.19 -29.92 0.10
C THR A 28 -3.56 -30.50 -0.20
N TRP A 29 -4.39 -29.80 -0.99
CA TRP A 29 -5.73 -30.23 -1.35
C TRP A 29 -6.12 -29.72 -2.74
N GLY A 30 -7.02 -30.41 -3.43
CA GLY A 30 -7.51 -29.98 -4.73
C GLY A 30 -8.64 -30.87 -5.22
N ASP A 31 -9.10 -30.62 -6.45
CA ASP A 31 -10.02 -31.51 -7.16
C ASP A 31 -9.23 -32.18 -8.29
N LEU A 32 -9.38 -33.49 -8.50
CA LEU A 32 -8.78 -34.17 -9.64
C LEU A 32 -9.52 -33.80 -10.94
N PRO A 33 -8.81 -33.61 -12.08
CA PRO A 33 -7.35 -33.76 -12.28
C PRO A 33 -6.53 -32.45 -12.04
N GLY A 34 -7.07 -31.49 -11.31
CA GLY A 34 -6.45 -30.18 -11.08
C GLY A 34 -5.21 -30.19 -10.16
N SER A 35 -4.37 -29.17 -10.32
CA SER A 35 -3.25 -28.88 -9.42
C SER A 35 -3.78 -28.48 -8.04
N GLY A 36 -3.30 -29.15 -6.99
CA GLY A 36 -3.68 -28.84 -5.61
C GLY A 36 -3.14 -27.50 -5.13
N GLN A 37 -3.86 -26.89 -4.19
CA GLN A 37 -3.39 -25.81 -3.33
C GLN A 37 -2.74 -26.40 -2.08
N GLY A 38 -2.01 -25.59 -1.32
CA GLY A 38 -1.41 -26.07 -0.09
C GLY A 38 -1.16 -25.01 0.96
N MET A 39 -1.03 -25.47 2.18
CA MET A 39 -0.62 -24.71 3.35
C MET A 39 0.47 -25.51 4.07
N THR A 40 1.57 -24.85 4.35
CA THR A 40 2.60 -25.38 5.25
C THR A 40 2.56 -24.57 6.53
N MET A 41 2.64 -25.25 7.66
CA MET A 41 2.69 -24.61 8.96
C MET A 41 3.73 -25.30 9.82
N THR A 42 4.63 -24.50 10.37
CA THR A 42 5.67 -24.93 11.29
C THR A 42 5.09 -24.97 12.70
N CYS A 43 5.39 -26.03 13.44
CA CYS A 43 4.98 -26.21 14.83
C CYS A 43 6.17 -26.00 15.76
N ASP A 44 5.90 -25.80 17.05
CA ASP A 44 6.94 -25.53 18.05
C ASP A 44 7.81 -26.77 18.33
N SER A 45 7.27 -27.97 18.11
CA SER A 45 7.93 -29.26 18.30
C SER A 45 7.41 -30.31 17.31
N GLU A 46 8.16 -31.42 17.13
CA GLU A 46 7.70 -32.55 16.32
C GLU A 46 6.44 -33.20 16.91
N ALA A 47 6.35 -33.27 18.23
CA ALA A 47 5.18 -33.78 18.94
C ALA A 47 3.93 -32.91 18.65
N ASP A 48 4.08 -31.59 18.55
CA ASP A 48 2.97 -30.71 18.16
C ASP A 48 2.61 -30.85 16.68
N ALA A 49 3.60 -31.01 15.80
CA ALA A 49 3.36 -31.33 14.40
C ALA A 49 2.56 -32.64 14.27
N GLU A 50 2.95 -33.67 15.02
CA GLU A 50 2.25 -34.96 15.07
C GLU A 50 0.81 -34.82 15.56
N LYS A 51 0.60 -34.11 16.68
CA LYS A 51 -0.76 -33.84 17.19
C LYS A 51 -1.64 -33.14 16.16
N ARG A 52 -1.07 -32.22 15.37
CA ARG A 52 -1.81 -31.50 14.33
C ARG A 52 -2.08 -32.35 13.10
N VAL A 53 -1.13 -33.18 12.68
CA VAL A 53 -1.31 -34.21 11.64
C VAL A 53 -2.45 -35.14 12.05
N ALA A 54 -2.38 -35.74 13.24
CA ALA A 54 -3.40 -36.65 13.77
C ALA A 54 -4.77 -35.97 13.90
N ARG A 55 -4.81 -34.70 14.31
CA ARG A 55 -6.05 -33.91 14.34
C ARG A 55 -6.64 -33.73 12.95
N LYS A 56 -5.84 -33.35 11.95
CA LYS A 56 -6.34 -33.11 10.59
C LYS A 56 -6.78 -34.39 9.90
N ILE A 57 -6.08 -35.50 10.14
CA ILE A 57 -6.50 -36.82 9.68
C ILE A 57 -7.89 -37.14 10.23
N ARG A 58 -8.10 -37.01 11.56
CA ARG A 58 -9.42 -37.22 12.18
C ARG A 58 -10.51 -36.30 11.62
N GLU A 59 -10.18 -35.03 11.39
CA GLU A 59 -11.07 -34.05 10.77
C GLU A 59 -11.51 -34.49 9.37
N LYS A 60 -10.57 -34.91 8.52
CA LYS A 60 -10.89 -35.34 7.14
C LYS A 60 -11.67 -36.65 7.09
N LEU A 61 -11.34 -37.60 7.95
CA LEU A 61 -12.13 -38.83 8.11
C LEU A 61 -13.57 -38.50 8.56
N ALA A 62 -13.76 -37.54 9.47
CA ALA A 62 -15.09 -37.11 9.92
C ALA A 62 -15.90 -36.38 8.83
N GLU A 63 -15.23 -35.72 7.88
CA GLU A 63 -15.86 -35.08 6.72
C GLU A 63 -16.25 -36.08 5.60
N GLY A 64 -16.02 -37.37 5.81
CA GLY A 64 -16.33 -38.45 4.87
C GLY A 64 -15.26 -38.66 3.79
N TYR A 65 -14.04 -38.14 3.98
CA TYR A 65 -12.92 -38.54 3.13
C TYR A 65 -12.45 -39.94 3.50
N VAL A 66 -12.06 -40.72 2.50
CA VAL A 66 -11.48 -42.05 2.67
C VAL A 66 -9.98 -41.94 2.52
N GLU A 67 -9.22 -42.51 3.47
CA GLU A 67 -7.76 -42.62 3.33
C GLU A 67 -7.47 -43.57 2.18
N VAL A 68 -6.92 -43.03 1.09
CA VAL A 68 -6.45 -43.85 -0.03
C VAL A 68 -5.02 -44.27 0.29
N PRO A 69 -4.58 -45.49 -0.10
CA PRO A 69 -3.19 -45.85 -0.01
C PRO A 69 -2.41 -44.74 -0.68
N SER A 70 -1.63 -43.99 0.11
CA SER A 70 -0.79 -42.92 -0.44
C SER A 70 -0.03 -43.59 -1.54
N THR A 71 -0.29 -43.20 -2.80
CA THR A 71 0.12 -44.00 -3.96
C THR A 71 1.62 -44.02 -3.84
N ALA A 72 2.15 -45.14 -3.33
CA ALA A 72 3.46 -45.17 -2.67
C ALA A 72 4.39 -44.60 -3.69
N VAL A 73 4.90 -43.38 -3.40
CA VAL A 73 5.51 -42.48 -4.39
C VAL A 73 6.08 -43.36 -5.47
N GLN A 74 5.41 -43.46 -6.63
CA GLN A 74 6.04 -44.10 -7.77
C GLN A 74 7.39 -43.40 -7.81
N ALA A 75 8.46 -44.14 -7.48
CA ALA A 75 9.78 -43.57 -7.29
C ALA A 75 9.97 -42.63 -8.47
N PRO A 76 10.13 -41.30 -8.27
CA PRO A 76 9.73 -40.30 -9.24
C PRO A 76 10.28 -40.68 -10.62
N ALA A 77 9.44 -41.30 -11.45
CA ALA A 77 9.84 -41.90 -12.72
C ALA A 77 9.45 -40.97 -13.88
N SER A 78 9.37 -39.68 -13.58
CA SER A 78 10.03 -38.72 -14.45
C SER A 78 11.29 -38.31 -13.70
N PRO A 79 12.50 -38.41 -14.31
CA PRO A 79 13.70 -37.88 -13.69
C PRO A 79 13.35 -36.48 -13.20
N ARG A 80 13.49 -36.24 -11.88
CA ARG A 80 13.29 -34.89 -11.34
C ARG A 80 14.11 -33.98 -12.24
N PRO A 81 13.51 -32.94 -12.85
CA PRO A 81 14.24 -32.08 -13.76
C PRO A 81 15.54 -31.69 -13.05
N PRO A 82 16.69 -31.79 -13.75
CA PRO A 82 17.99 -31.58 -13.15
C PRO A 82 17.94 -30.29 -12.34
N ARG A 83 18.40 -30.36 -11.08
CA ARG A 83 18.42 -29.17 -10.23
C ARG A 83 19.28 -28.14 -10.95
N ARG A 84 18.65 -27.03 -11.32
CA ARG A 84 19.36 -25.94 -11.98
C ARG A 84 20.37 -25.36 -11.01
N SER A 85 21.53 -24.98 -11.53
CA SER A 85 22.49 -24.18 -10.78
C SER A 85 21.81 -22.91 -10.29
N VAL A 86 22.03 -22.56 -9.02
CA VAL A 86 21.49 -21.35 -8.42
C VAL A 86 22.04 -20.12 -9.13
N LEU A 87 23.33 -20.12 -9.47
CA LEU A 87 23.94 -19.02 -10.22
C LEU A 87 23.32 -18.87 -11.61
N GLU A 88 23.15 -19.97 -12.35
CA GLU A 88 22.51 -19.96 -13.67
C GLU A 88 21.04 -19.51 -13.60
N ALA A 89 20.33 -19.90 -12.54
CA ALA A 89 18.95 -19.48 -12.33
C ALA A 89 18.86 -17.97 -12.12
N TYR A 90 19.75 -17.40 -11.29
CA TYR A 90 19.82 -15.95 -11.09
C TYR A 90 20.23 -15.22 -12.37
N GLN A 91 21.24 -15.72 -13.09
CA GLN A 91 21.65 -15.17 -14.39
C GLN A 91 20.50 -15.18 -15.40
N ALA A 92 19.71 -16.25 -15.45
CA ALA A 92 18.58 -16.36 -16.36
C ALA A 92 17.41 -15.42 -16.01
N THR A 93 17.21 -15.12 -14.72
CA THR A 93 16.20 -14.13 -14.29
C THR A 93 16.69 -12.70 -14.32
N ALA A 94 18.00 -12.47 -14.30
CA ALA A 94 18.56 -11.14 -14.14
C ALA A 94 18.26 -10.23 -15.34
N GLY A 95 17.89 -10.78 -16.51
CA GLY A 95 17.53 -9.99 -17.68
C GLY A 95 18.66 -9.03 -18.06
N ARG A 96 18.44 -7.72 -17.86
CA ARG A 96 19.41 -6.63 -18.13
C ARG A 96 20.44 -6.38 -17.02
N PHE A 97 20.30 -7.01 -15.84
CA PHE A 97 21.19 -6.74 -14.72
C PHE A 97 22.36 -7.73 -14.68
N PRO A 98 23.61 -7.26 -14.66
CA PRO A 98 24.76 -8.15 -14.65
C PRO A 98 24.88 -8.85 -13.29
N VAL A 99 25.04 -10.18 -13.33
CA VAL A 99 25.55 -10.94 -12.18
C VAL A 99 27.06 -10.77 -12.15
N ALA A 100 27.59 -10.06 -11.17
CA ALA A 100 29.01 -9.75 -11.08
C ALA A 100 29.66 -10.49 -9.92
N LYS A 101 30.87 -11.03 -10.10
CA LYS A 101 31.65 -11.61 -9.00
C LYS A 101 32.09 -10.50 -8.03
N VAL A 102 31.93 -10.72 -6.72
CA VAL A 102 32.36 -9.74 -5.72
C VAL A 102 33.89 -9.77 -5.58
N ALA A 103 34.54 -8.62 -5.70
CA ALA A 103 36.00 -8.53 -5.64
C ALA A 103 36.55 -9.04 -4.29
N GLY A 104 37.60 -9.87 -4.34
CA GLY A 104 38.22 -10.46 -3.14
C GLY A 104 37.49 -11.66 -2.55
N THR A 105 36.42 -12.14 -3.19
CA THR A 105 35.69 -13.35 -2.79
C THR A 105 35.82 -14.43 -3.87
N THR A 106 35.64 -15.68 -3.50
CA THR A 106 35.81 -16.82 -4.41
C THR A 106 34.50 -17.28 -5.05
N ARG A 107 33.40 -17.27 -4.28
CA ARG A 107 32.10 -17.88 -4.61
C ARG A 107 30.92 -16.91 -4.49
N SER A 108 31.20 -15.65 -4.16
CA SER A 108 30.16 -14.64 -3.95
C SER A 108 29.93 -13.79 -5.19
N HIS A 109 28.66 -13.59 -5.50
CA HIS A 109 28.19 -12.83 -6.65
C HIS A 109 27.21 -11.75 -6.20
N HIS A 110 27.37 -10.54 -6.71
CA HIS A 110 26.33 -9.53 -6.66
C HIS A 110 25.24 -9.94 -7.66
N VAL A 111 24.04 -10.20 -7.14
CA VAL A 111 22.85 -10.50 -7.92
C VAL A 111 21.88 -9.35 -7.67
N PHE A 112 21.65 -8.50 -8.67
CA PHE A 112 20.92 -7.24 -8.50
C PHE A 112 19.64 -7.37 -7.65
N GLY A 113 19.36 -6.36 -6.81
CA GLY A 113 18.13 -6.31 -6.03
C GLY A 113 17.14 -5.26 -6.50
N GLY A 114 15.89 -5.69 -6.68
CA GLY A 114 14.77 -4.78 -6.81
C GLY A 114 14.35 -4.21 -5.45
N LEU A 115 13.54 -3.14 -5.47
CA LEU A 115 12.84 -2.58 -4.30
C LEU A 115 13.77 -1.93 -3.23
N GLY A 116 14.92 -1.37 -3.63
CA GLY A 116 15.82 -0.65 -2.72
C GLY A 116 16.76 -1.56 -1.93
N PHE A 117 17.03 -2.75 -2.44
CA PHE A 117 18.00 -3.69 -1.88
C PHE A 117 19.06 -4.05 -2.92
N GLU A 118 20.26 -4.32 -2.47
CA GLU A 118 21.28 -5.06 -3.21
C GLU A 118 21.28 -6.49 -2.70
N HIS A 119 21.27 -7.50 -3.58
CA HIS A 119 21.39 -8.89 -3.14
C HIS A 119 22.76 -9.46 -3.49
N TYR A 120 23.26 -10.29 -2.58
CA TYR A 120 24.49 -11.05 -2.78
C TYR A 120 24.16 -12.53 -2.68
N LEU A 121 24.74 -13.32 -3.57
CA LEU A 121 24.58 -14.75 -3.67
C LEU A 121 25.93 -15.41 -3.40
N LEU A 122 26.03 -16.17 -2.31
CA LEU A 122 27.12 -17.09 -2.08
C LEU A 122 26.74 -18.48 -2.61
N VAL A 123 27.47 -18.98 -3.60
CA VAL A 123 27.22 -20.31 -4.19
C VAL A 123 27.74 -21.41 -3.26
N GLY A 124 26.93 -22.47 -3.11
CA GLY A 124 27.20 -23.59 -2.22
C GLY A 124 28.36 -24.50 -2.63
N PRO A 125 28.58 -25.61 -1.90
CA PRO A 125 29.57 -26.62 -2.26
C PRO A 125 29.24 -27.28 -3.61
N THR A 126 27.94 -27.40 -3.85
CA THR A 126 27.33 -27.76 -5.12
C THR A 126 26.65 -26.52 -5.71
N ASP A 127 26.70 -26.39 -7.03
CA ASP A 127 26.11 -25.24 -7.73
C ASP A 127 24.58 -25.18 -7.59
N ASP A 128 23.93 -26.25 -7.13
CA ASP A 128 22.49 -26.32 -6.87
C ASP A 128 22.06 -25.73 -5.53
N ARG A 129 22.98 -25.18 -4.72
CA ARG A 129 22.68 -24.50 -3.44
C ARG A 129 23.22 -23.08 -3.46
N GLY A 130 22.54 -22.17 -2.79
CA GLY A 130 23.01 -20.80 -2.61
C GLY A 130 22.49 -20.14 -1.34
N LEU A 131 23.21 -19.14 -0.88
CA LEU A 131 22.86 -18.33 0.29
C LEU A 131 22.67 -16.89 -0.17
N LEU A 132 21.47 -16.34 0.05
CA LEU A 132 21.12 -14.98 -0.30
C LEU A 132 21.38 -14.02 0.86
N PHE A 133 22.04 -12.90 0.59
CA PHE A 133 22.31 -11.84 1.54
C PHE A 133 21.75 -10.50 1.01
N PRO A 134 20.54 -10.09 1.44
CA PRO A 134 19.95 -8.81 1.09
C PRO A 134 20.53 -7.66 1.93
N VAL A 135 20.93 -6.58 1.28
CA VAL A 135 21.50 -5.35 1.87
C VAL A 135 20.65 -4.16 1.44
N ASN A 136 20.25 -3.29 2.37
CA ASN A 136 19.50 -2.09 2.00
C ASN A 136 20.39 -1.14 1.19
N ALA A 137 19.96 -0.79 -0.02
CA ALA A 137 20.73 0.04 -0.96
C ALA A 137 21.10 1.40 -0.34
N ALA A 138 20.22 2.00 0.47
CA ALA A 138 20.48 3.29 1.13
C ALA A 138 21.57 3.22 2.21
N SER A 139 21.91 2.02 2.69
CA SER A 139 22.98 1.82 3.66
C SER A 139 24.19 1.10 3.07
N HIS A 140 24.13 0.75 1.78
CA HIS A 140 25.10 -0.15 1.14
C HIS A 140 26.53 0.36 1.31
N ASP A 141 27.41 -0.55 1.73
CA ASP A 141 28.84 -0.30 1.92
C ASP A 141 29.59 -1.50 1.35
N PRO A 142 30.31 -1.36 0.21
CA PRO A 142 31.01 -2.46 -0.45
C PRO A 142 32.03 -3.16 0.44
N GLU A 143 32.70 -2.43 1.33
CA GLU A 143 33.74 -3.00 2.20
C GLU A 143 33.12 -3.85 3.31
N ARG A 144 32.04 -3.38 3.92
CA ARG A 144 31.28 -4.15 4.93
C ARG A 144 30.65 -5.40 4.32
N VAL A 145 30.07 -5.28 3.13
CA VAL A 145 29.52 -6.42 2.39
C VAL A 145 30.61 -7.44 2.10
N ARG A 146 31.75 -7.00 1.57
CA ARG A 146 32.89 -7.89 1.28
C ARG A 146 33.38 -8.59 2.55
N ALA A 147 33.57 -7.86 3.65
CA ALA A 147 34.00 -8.44 4.93
C ALA A 147 33.04 -9.53 5.42
N PHE A 148 31.72 -9.29 5.30
CA PHE A 148 30.71 -10.26 5.71
C PHE A 148 30.67 -11.50 4.81
N LEU A 149 30.75 -11.31 3.48
CA LEU A 149 30.80 -12.41 2.53
C LEU A 149 32.07 -13.26 2.70
N SER A 150 33.23 -12.63 2.96
CA SER A 150 34.47 -13.33 3.28
C SER A 150 34.35 -14.17 4.56
N PHE A 151 33.67 -13.65 5.59
CA PHE A 151 33.37 -14.41 6.80
C PHE A 151 32.51 -15.65 6.50
N LEU A 152 31.45 -15.51 5.70
CA LEU A 152 30.59 -16.62 5.31
C LEU A 152 31.30 -17.65 4.43
N GLU A 153 32.19 -17.21 3.52
CA GLU A 153 33.04 -18.11 2.72
C GLU A 153 34.02 -18.90 3.58
N ALA A 154 34.58 -18.31 4.63
CA ALA A 154 35.44 -19.02 5.57
C ALA A 154 34.70 -20.12 6.36
N HIS A 155 33.38 -19.98 6.55
CA HIS A 155 32.51 -20.94 7.24
C HIS A 155 31.59 -21.70 6.26
N HIS A 156 32.01 -21.84 5.01
CA HIS A 156 31.14 -22.33 3.93
C HIS A 156 30.52 -23.71 4.21
N ALA A 157 31.28 -24.64 4.79
CA ALA A 157 30.77 -25.96 5.16
C ALA A 157 29.65 -25.85 6.22
N ASP A 158 29.84 -25.02 7.24
CA ASP A 158 28.89 -24.83 8.33
C ASP A 158 27.61 -24.14 7.82
N VAL A 159 27.74 -23.10 6.99
CA VAL A 159 26.63 -22.34 6.39
C VAL A 159 25.64 -23.24 5.64
N PHE A 160 26.13 -24.22 4.89
CA PHE A 160 25.28 -25.12 4.10
C PHE A 160 24.92 -26.43 4.82
N ALA A 161 25.46 -26.65 6.02
CA ALA A 161 25.06 -27.70 6.95
C ALA A 161 23.92 -27.27 7.88
N VAL A 162 23.57 -25.97 7.90
CA VAL A 162 22.46 -25.44 8.72
C VAL A 162 21.14 -26.09 8.32
N GLU A 163 20.54 -26.82 9.25
CA GLU A 163 19.22 -27.43 9.10
C GLU A 163 18.08 -26.42 9.38
N ASP A 164 18.29 -25.56 10.37
CA ASP A 164 17.29 -24.60 10.85
C ASP A 164 17.85 -23.17 10.92
N VAL A 165 18.58 -22.84 11.99
CA VAL A 165 19.22 -21.54 12.23
C VAL A 165 20.64 -21.76 12.72
N TRP A 166 21.55 -20.93 12.26
CA TRP A 166 22.91 -20.84 12.80
C TRP A 166 23.23 -19.38 13.10
N LYS A 167 23.40 -19.06 14.37
CA LYS A 167 23.89 -17.77 14.84
C LYS A 167 25.33 -17.93 15.29
N VAL A 168 26.20 -17.03 14.86
CA VAL A 168 27.62 -17.06 15.19
C VAL A 168 28.15 -15.65 15.41
N ALA A 169 29.04 -15.49 16.39
CA ALA A 169 29.72 -14.23 16.64
C ALA A 169 30.68 -13.91 15.48
N LEU A 170 30.70 -12.66 15.03
CA LEU A 170 31.69 -12.19 14.07
C LEU A 170 33.04 -12.02 14.78
N PRO A 171 34.17 -12.36 14.12
CA PRO A 171 35.50 -12.23 14.72
C PRO A 171 35.85 -10.77 15.07
N ALA A 172 35.27 -9.82 14.33
CA ALA A 172 35.23 -8.41 14.66
C ALA A 172 33.87 -7.84 14.21
N PRO A 173 33.33 -6.81 14.87
CA PRO A 173 32.10 -6.17 14.43
C PRO A 173 32.21 -5.63 13.00
N ILE A 174 31.19 -5.86 12.18
CA ILE A 174 31.08 -5.27 10.84
C ILE A 174 30.10 -4.09 10.93
N GLY A 175 30.67 -2.87 10.93
CA GLY A 175 29.93 -1.69 11.38
C GLY A 175 29.60 -1.82 12.87
N ARG A 176 28.31 -1.81 13.22
CA ARG A 176 27.83 -2.02 14.60
C ARG A 176 27.38 -3.46 14.87
N MET A 177 27.29 -4.29 13.82
CA MET A 177 26.75 -5.64 13.91
C MET A 177 27.80 -6.59 14.47
N THR A 178 27.40 -7.44 15.41
CA THR A 178 28.33 -8.32 16.15
C THR A 178 28.18 -9.79 15.78
N HIS A 179 27.09 -10.16 15.10
CA HIS A 179 26.77 -11.56 14.80
C HIS A 179 26.32 -11.74 13.36
N ALA A 180 26.53 -12.95 12.85
CA ALA A 180 25.90 -13.45 11.64
C ALA A 180 24.74 -14.37 12.04
N VAL A 181 23.67 -14.36 11.25
CA VAL A 181 22.66 -15.41 11.28
C VAL A 181 22.51 -15.99 9.88
N VAL A 182 22.50 -17.32 9.80
CA VAL A 182 22.15 -18.09 8.61
C VAL A 182 20.88 -18.84 8.90
N LEU A 183 19.95 -18.74 7.96
CA LEU A 183 18.62 -19.30 8.03
C LEU A 183 18.49 -20.32 6.91
N ALA A 184 18.17 -21.56 7.27
CA ALA A 184 17.96 -22.62 6.31
C ALA A 184 16.73 -22.35 5.42
N PRO A 185 16.64 -22.96 4.23
CA PRO A 185 15.54 -22.74 3.30
C PRO A 185 14.18 -23.05 3.92
N ILE A 186 14.17 -23.99 4.88
CA ILE A 186 13.01 -24.30 5.69
C ILE A 186 12.51 -23.00 6.35
N VAL A 187 13.32 -22.26 7.12
CA VAL A 187 12.92 -21.06 7.87
C VAL A 187 12.46 -19.90 6.97
N VAL A 188 13.21 -19.58 5.92
CA VAL A 188 13.00 -18.35 5.13
C VAL A 188 11.93 -18.49 4.05
N GLN A 189 11.81 -19.70 3.47
CA GLN A 189 10.90 -19.99 2.35
C GLN A 189 11.05 -18.98 1.19
N LEU A 190 12.29 -18.64 0.83
CA LEU A 190 12.56 -17.78 -0.31
C LEU A 190 12.00 -18.41 -1.60
N HIS A 191 11.25 -17.61 -2.36
CA HIS A 191 10.69 -18.05 -3.63
C HIS A 191 11.49 -17.47 -4.79
N HIS A 192 11.99 -18.34 -5.65
CA HIS A 192 12.61 -17.98 -6.91
C HIS A 192 11.99 -18.81 -8.03
N LYS A 193 11.60 -18.18 -9.15
CA LYS A 193 10.80 -18.81 -10.21
C LYS A 193 11.44 -20.06 -10.82
N LEU A 194 12.78 -20.10 -10.83
CA LEU A 194 13.57 -21.16 -11.45
C LEU A 194 14.24 -22.11 -10.45
N LEU A 195 14.06 -21.90 -9.14
CA LEU A 195 14.69 -22.71 -8.11
C LEU A 195 13.64 -23.35 -7.22
N ARG A 196 14.01 -24.48 -6.64
CA ARG A 196 13.21 -25.14 -5.62
C ARG A 196 13.40 -24.46 -4.28
N TYR A 197 12.40 -24.62 -3.41
CA TYR A 197 12.39 -24.05 -2.06
C TYR A 197 13.53 -24.56 -1.16
N ASP A 198 14.17 -25.70 -1.50
CA ASP A 198 15.25 -26.33 -0.74
C ASP A 198 16.66 -25.92 -1.21
N GLN A 199 16.77 -24.97 -2.13
CA GLN A 199 18.04 -24.55 -2.73
C GLN A 199 18.60 -23.23 -2.19
N LEU A 200 17.79 -22.43 -1.47
CA LEU A 200 18.17 -21.07 -1.06
C LEU A 200 18.11 -20.86 0.46
N TRP A 201 19.28 -20.67 1.06
CA TRP A 201 19.45 -20.16 2.41
C TRP A 201 19.40 -18.63 2.40
N GLN A 202 19.25 -18.02 3.56
CA GLN A 202 19.40 -16.57 3.73
C GLN A 202 20.41 -16.27 4.83
N ALA A 203 21.23 -15.24 4.64
CA ALA A 203 22.04 -14.67 5.70
C ALA A 203 21.60 -13.25 6.05
N ALA A 204 21.86 -12.85 7.29
CA ALA A 204 21.79 -11.47 7.73
C ALA A 204 22.89 -11.18 8.74
N VAL A 205 23.29 -9.91 8.80
CA VAL A 205 24.07 -9.36 9.91
C VAL A 205 23.11 -8.83 10.97
N ILE A 206 23.37 -9.20 12.22
CA ILE A 206 22.48 -8.94 13.34
C ILE A 206 23.24 -8.47 14.58
N PHE A 207 22.49 -7.90 15.51
CA PHE A 207 22.95 -7.71 16.88
C PHE A 207 22.69 -8.97 17.70
N ASP A 208 23.47 -9.14 18.76
CA ASP A 208 23.36 -10.30 19.67
C ASP A 208 21.95 -10.49 20.23
N CYS A 209 21.26 -9.38 20.53
CA CYS A 209 19.94 -9.35 21.15
C CYS A 209 18.78 -9.74 20.20
N GLU A 210 19.04 -10.07 18.94
CA GLU A 210 17.99 -10.25 17.93
C GLU A 210 17.58 -11.71 17.75
N PHE A 211 18.53 -12.62 17.92
CA PHE A 211 18.37 -14.08 17.79
C PHE A 211 19.06 -14.79 18.96
N GLN A 212 18.51 -15.90 19.43
CA GLN A 212 19.19 -16.74 20.44
C GLN A 212 20.20 -17.69 19.80
N GLY A 213 19.89 -18.23 18.62
CA GLY A 213 20.76 -19.12 17.84
C GLY A 213 20.40 -20.60 17.90
N ASP A 214 19.79 -21.05 19.00
CA ASP A 214 19.32 -22.42 19.27
C ASP A 214 17.78 -22.52 19.28
N GLU A 215 17.12 -21.55 18.63
CA GLU A 215 15.67 -21.44 18.63
C GLU A 215 15.04 -22.50 17.74
N SER A 216 13.85 -23.00 18.11
CA SER A 216 13.09 -23.88 17.23
C SER A 216 12.74 -23.18 15.92
N VAL A 217 12.59 -23.93 14.82
CA VAL A 217 12.18 -23.42 13.51
C VAL A 217 10.95 -22.51 13.60
N GLY A 218 9.98 -22.86 14.46
CA GLY A 218 8.76 -22.07 14.64
C GLY A 218 9.04 -20.69 15.23
N VAL A 219 9.94 -20.61 16.21
CA VAL A 219 10.37 -19.34 16.81
C VAL A 219 11.18 -18.52 15.80
N ALA A 220 12.17 -19.13 15.16
CA ALA A 220 12.99 -18.49 14.15
C ALA A 220 12.16 -17.95 12.98
N GLU A 221 11.26 -18.77 12.43
CA GLU A 221 10.34 -18.38 11.37
C GLU A 221 9.45 -17.22 11.82
N ALA A 222 8.93 -17.25 13.05
CA ALA A 222 8.11 -16.18 13.57
C ALA A 222 8.91 -14.87 13.82
N ARG A 223 10.21 -14.97 14.14
CA ARG A 223 11.14 -13.81 14.18
C ARG A 223 11.55 -13.32 12.79
N VAL A 224 11.45 -14.14 11.74
CA VAL A 224 11.76 -13.74 10.36
C VAL A 224 10.52 -13.22 9.63
N ARG A 225 9.32 -13.62 10.06
CA ARG A 225 8.02 -13.25 9.45
C ARG A 225 7.16 -12.29 10.26
N GLY A 226 7.53 -11.99 11.50
CA GLY A 226 6.90 -10.97 12.34
C GLY A 226 6.77 -9.61 11.64
N ARG A 227 5.96 -8.71 12.20
CA ARG A 227 5.90 -7.34 11.67
C ARG A 227 7.21 -6.63 12.00
N SER A 228 7.84 -6.06 10.98
CA SER A 228 9.10 -5.30 11.06
C SER A 228 10.33 -6.14 11.40
N CYS A 229 10.23 -7.46 11.41
CA CYS A 229 11.27 -8.33 11.94
C CYS A 229 12.43 -8.58 10.96
N LEU A 230 13.56 -9.07 11.48
CA LEU A 230 14.92 -8.99 10.92
C LEU A 230 15.03 -8.15 9.64
N PRO A 231 15.40 -6.87 9.77
CA PRO A 231 15.71 -6.06 8.62
C PRO A 231 16.84 -6.76 7.85
N THR A 232 16.63 -6.92 6.55
CA THR A 232 17.69 -6.78 5.53
C THR A 232 18.86 -5.96 6.05
N ALA A 233 20.11 -6.33 5.73
CA ALA A 233 21.28 -5.66 6.28
C ALA A 233 21.22 -4.14 6.03
N ASN A 234 20.81 -3.41 7.05
CA ASN A 234 20.87 -1.97 7.11
C ASN A 234 21.92 -1.64 8.15
N TRP A 235 23.11 -1.31 7.68
CA TRP A 235 24.29 -1.17 8.53
C TRP A 235 24.18 -0.05 9.57
N ASN A 236 23.26 0.89 9.35
CA ASN A 236 23.06 2.07 10.20
C ASN A 236 21.87 1.92 11.16
N ARG A 237 21.21 0.75 11.20
CA ARG A 237 20.08 0.53 12.11
C ARG A 237 20.53 0.30 13.55
N ASP A 238 19.65 0.63 14.49
CA ASP A 238 19.83 0.29 15.89
C ASP A 238 19.48 -1.18 16.18
N PRO A 239 19.94 -1.74 17.32
CA PRO A 239 19.51 -3.05 17.78
C PRO A 239 17.98 -3.13 17.88
N HIS A 240 17.41 -4.14 17.24
CA HIS A 240 15.97 -4.40 17.23
C HIS A 240 15.71 -5.73 17.90
N PRO A 241 15.83 -5.80 19.24
CA PRO A 241 15.54 -7.04 19.93
C PRO A 241 14.11 -7.46 19.62
N VAL A 242 13.91 -8.75 19.42
CA VAL A 242 12.61 -9.28 19.02
C VAL A 242 11.99 -9.92 20.26
N VAL A 243 10.79 -9.46 20.64
CA VAL A 243 10.12 -9.92 21.87
C VAL A 243 8.77 -10.55 21.56
N ASP A 244 8.45 -11.61 22.28
CA ASP A 244 7.09 -12.17 22.36
C ASP A 244 6.42 -11.65 23.63
N LEU A 245 5.36 -10.86 23.43
CA LEU A 245 4.58 -10.25 24.50
C LEU A 245 3.32 -11.10 24.72
N ARG A 246 3.32 -11.86 25.81
CA ARG A 246 2.16 -12.68 26.20
C ARG A 246 1.49 -12.10 27.43
N THR A 247 0.20 -11.83 27.31
CA THR A 247 -0.67 -11.43 28.42
C THR A 247 -1.56 -12.61 28.74
N GLY A 248 -1.37 -13.25 29.89
CA GLY A 248 -2.15 -14.43 30.27
C GLY A 248 -2.83 -14.30 31.64
N LYS A 249 -4.12 -14.66 31.70
CA LYS A 249 -4.55 -15.68 32.67
C LYS A 249 -4.14 -17.02 32.07
N ARG A 250 -3.55 -17.92 32.85
CA ARG A 250 -2.91 -19.19 32.41
C ARG A 250 -3.84 -20.20 31.69
N THR A 251 -5.04 -19.80 31.28
CA THR A 251 -6.14 -20.67 30.88
C THR A 251 -6.71 -20.29 29.51
N GLY A 252 -6.25 -21.01 28.47
CA GLY A 252 -7.01 -21.22 27.24
C GLY A 252 -6.54 -20.50 25.97
N LYS A 253 -6.02 -21.29 25.02
CA LYS A 253 -6.04 -21.09 23.55
C LYS A 253 -5.88 -19.65 23.01
N GLN A 254 -4.95 -18.83 23.50
CA GLN A 254 -4.53 -17.67 22.72
C GLN A 254 -3.73 -18.14 21.50
N LYS A 255 -4.11 -17.67 20.31
CA LYS A 255 -3.26 -17.80 19.12
C LYS A 255 -1.95 -17.08 19.41
N PRO A 256 -0.78 -17.70 19.19
CA PRO A 256 0.51 -17.04 19.40
C PRO A 256 0.50 -15.73 18.62
N LYS A 257 0.67 -14.61 19.33
CA LYS A 257 0.87 -13.32 18.68
C LYS A 257 2.22 -13.38 17.99
N PRO A 258 2.35 -12.91 16.74
CA PRO A 258 3.65 -12.91 16.06
C PRO A 258 4.62 -12.08 16.88
N PHE A 259 5.86 -12.58 17.02
CA PHE A 259 6.98 -11.83 17.58
C PHE A 259 6.99 -10.42 16.99
N LYS A 260 7.24 -9.42 17.84
CA LYS A 260 7.32 -8.02 17.44
C LYS A 260 8.73 -7.51 17.63
N VAL A 261 9.19 -6.68 16.70
CA VAL A 261 10.35 -5.83 16.96
C VAL A 261 10.03 -4.94 18.13
N PHE A 262 10.97 -4.92 19.07
CA PHE A 262 10.93 -4.07 20.23
C PHE A 262 10.89 -2.59 19.82
N VAL A 263 9.85 -1.91 20.30
CA VAL A 263 9.76 -0.46 20.30
C VAL A 263 9.39 -0.06 21.72
N GLN A 264 10.12 0.90 22.30
CA GLN A 264 9.91 1.38 23.67
C GLN A 264 8.44 1.69 23.98
N GLY A 265 7.73 2.35 23.06
CA GLY A 265 6.30 2.66 23.22
C GLY A 265 5.37 1.45 23.29
N ASP A 266 5.77 0.31 22.73
CA ASP A 266 4.95 -0.92 22.74
C ASP A 266 5.01 -1.64 24.08
N LEU A 267 6.15 -1.61 24.79
CA LEU A 267 6.24 -2.15 26.15
C LEU A 267 5.39 -1.37 27.13
N SER A 268 5.52 -0.04 27.13
CA SER A 268 4.71 0.82 28.01
C SER A 268 3.22 0.55 27.81
N ARG A 269 2.80 0.42 26.55
CA ARG A 269 1.41 0.09 26.21
C ARG A 269 1.03 -1.30 26.69
N ALA A 270 1.88 -2.31 26.52
CA ALA A 270 1.61 -3.68 26.95
C ALA A 270 1.48 -3.78 28.48
N VAL A 271 2.38 -3.16 29.24
CA VAL A 271 2.31 -3.11 30.71
C VAL A 271 1.04 -2.40 31.16
N GLN A 272 0.68 -1.26 30.57
CA GLN A 272 -0.56 -0.53 30.89
C GLN A 272 -1.82 -1.32 30.57
N GLN A 273 -1.82 -2.10 29.49
CA GLN A 273 -2.96 -2.93 29.06
C GLN A 273 -3.11 -4.22 29.87
N THR A 274 -2.10 -4.59 30.65
CA THR A 274 -2.14 -5.78 31.51
C THR A 274 -3.03 -5.50 32.71
N LYS A 275 -4.04 -6.34 32.91
CA LYS A 275 -4.98 -6.20 34.03
C LYS A 275 -4.31 -6.58 35.34
N PRO A 276 -4.79 -6.11 36.51
CA PRO A 276 -4.20 -6.49 37.79
C PRO A 276 -4.21 -7.99 38.13
N THR A 277 -4.99 -8.79 37.40
CA THR A 277 -5.08 -10.26 37.56
C THR A 277 -4.31 -11.03 36.50
N GLU A 278 -3.54 -10.34 35.66
CA GLU A 278 -2.78 -10.92 34.55
C GLU A 278 -1.29 -10.67 34.76
N VAL A 279 -0.48 -11.59 34.24
CA VAL A 279 0.97 -11.43 34.16
C VAL A 279 1.31 -11.17 32.69
N LEU A 280 2.08 -10.12 32.45
CA LEU A 280 2.74 -9.88 31.18
C LEU A 280 4.06 -10.64 31.17
N GLU A 281 4.19 -11.63 30.31
CA GLU A 281 5.47 -12.25 30.00
C GLU A 281 6.09 -11.55 28.79
N VAL A 282 7.29 -11.00 28.98
CA VAL A 282 8.15 -10.47 27.92
C VAL A 282 9.24 -11.49 27.67
N ARG A 283 9.10 -12.26 26.59
CA ARG A 283 10.06 -13.30 26.21
C ARG A 283 11.04 -12.71 25.20
N GLY A 284 12.31 -12.60 25.58
CA GLY A 284 13.41 -12.08 24.76
C GLY A 284 14.45 -13.15 24.48
N VAL A 285 15.60 -12.74 23.93
CA VAL A 285 16.75 -13.64 23.70
C VAL A 285 17.39 -14.12 25.01
N TYR A 286 17.34 -13.31 26.06
CA TYR A 286 17.97 -13.59 27.36
C TYR A 286 17.01 -14.27 28.37
N GLY A 287 15.87 -14.80 27.91
CA GLY A 287 14.91 -15.52 28.76
C GLY A 287 13.52 -14.88 28.83
N VAL A 288 12.87 -14.98 29.98
CA VAL A 288 11.50 -14.49 30.20
C VAL A 288 11.47 -13.53 31.38
N ALA A 289 11.17 -12.26 31.12
CA ALA A 289 10.80 -11.31 32.16
C ALA A 289 9.28 -11.34 32.37
N GLN A 290 8.85 -11.17 33.62
CA GLN A 290 7.45 -11.14 34.00
C GLN A 290 7.12 -9.81 34.68
N VAL A 291 5.96 -9.25 34.35
CA VAL A 291 5.40 -8.09 35.03
C VAL A 291 3.99 -8.42 35.52
N SER A 292 3.81 -8.38 36.83
CA SER A 292 2.50 -8.34 37.48
C SER A 292 2.17 -6.90 37.87
N ARG A 293 0.88 -6.57 37.85
CA ARG A 293 0.37 -5.25 38.25
C ARG A 293 -0.61 -5.42 39.39
N SER A 294 -0.48 -4.64 40.44
CA SER A 294 -1.52 -4.43 41.45
C SER A 294 -2.09 -3.00 41.31
N ASP A 295 -3.07 -2.63 42.14
CA ASP A 295 -3.74 -1.33 42.02
C ASP A 295 -2.77 -0.15 42.20
N GLU A 296 -1.67 -0.32 42.96
CA GLU A 296 -0.70 0.75 43.24
C GLU A 296 0.76 0.40 42.92
N ARG A 297 1.07 -0.85 42.57
CA ARG A 297 2.46 -1.30 42.37
C ARG A 297 2.61 -2.18 41.14
N TYR A 298 3.85 -2.26 40.66
CA TYR A 298 4.29 -3.22 39.67
C TYR A 298 5.33 -4.12 40.33
N GLU A 299 5.33 -5.39 39.97
CA GLU A 299 6.38 -6.33 40.36
C GLU A 299 7.02 -6.85 39.07
N LEU A 300 8.32 -6.61 38.95
CA LEU A 300 9.14 -7.02 37.81
C LEU A 300 10.05 -8.16 38.23
N THR A 301 9.91 -9.30 37.56
CA THR A 301 10.77 -10.48 37.74
C THR A 301 11.61 -10.67 36.48
N LEU A 302 12.93 -10.53 36.60
CA LEU A 302 13.88 -10.80 35.53
C LEU A 302 14.41 -12.24 35.67
N PRO A 303 14.91 -12.87 34.58
CA PRO A 303 15.57 -14.17 34.69
C PRO A 303 16.67 -14.16 35.74
N GLU A 304 16.72 -15.21 36.56
CA GLU A 304 17.75 -15.43 37.59
C GLU A 304 17.85 -14.31 38.66
N SER A 305 16.83 -13.43 38.75
CA SER A 305 16.79 -12.33 39.72
C SER A 305 15.58 -12.46 40.65
N GLU A 306 15.72 -11.99 41.89
CA GLU A 306 14.59 -11.86 42.79
C GLU A 306 13.58 -10.80 42.28
N PRO A 307 12.26 -10.98 42.53
CA PRO A 307 11.24 -10.00 42.15
C PRO A 307 11.52 -8.62 42.75
N ARG A 308 11.34 -7.56 41.94
CA ARG A 308 11.51 -6.17 42.36
C ARG A 308 10.17 -5.44 42.34
N GLU A 309 9.75 -4.91 43.49
CA GLU A 309 8.60 -4.00 43.57
C GLU A 309 8.97 -2.60 43.08
N LEU A 310 8.18 -2.05 42.16
CA LEU A 310 8.36 -0.74 41.55
C LEU A 310 7.05 0.04 41.59
N THR A 311 7.11 1.34 41.93
CA THR A 311 5.92 2.20 42.05
C THR A 311 5.61 2.99 40.78
N ASN A 312 6.54 3.06 39.83
CA ASN A 312 6.39 3.83 38.58
C ASN A 312 6.56 2.95 37.35
N LEU A 313 5.64 3.08 36.40
CA LEU A 313 5.68 2.46 35.08
C LEU A 313 7.01 2.72 34.34
N ALA A 314 7.58 3.93 34.46
CA ALA A 314 8.81 4.27 33.75
C ALA A 314 10.01 3.40 34.17
N ASP A 315 10.08 3.01 35.44
CA ASP A 315 11.18 2.17 35.94
C ASP A 315 10.97 0.70 35.56
N VAL A 316 9.72 0.24 35.50
CA VAL A 316 9.37 -1.09 34.95
C VAL A 316 9.77 -1.19 33.49
N VAL A 317 9.41 -0.19 32.69
CA VAL A 317 9.75 -0.13 31.26
C VAL A 317 11.26 -0.08 31.07
N ARG A 318 11.99 0.71 31.88
CA ARG A 318 13.46 0.75 31.82
C ARG A 318 14.11 -0.59 32.21
N GLY A 319 13.56 -1.28 33.21
CA GLY A 319 14.03 -2.61 33.60
C GLY A 319 13.81 -3.65 32.50
N LEU A 320 12.64 -3.62 31.85
CA LEU A 320 12.35 -4.46 30.69
C LEU A 320 13.21 -4.10 29.47
N GLU A 321 13.51 -2.82 29.24
CA GLU A 321 14.43 -2.37 28.19
C GLU A 321 15.84 -2.93 28.37
N ALA A 322 16.38 -2.79 29.58
CA ALA A 322 17.69 -3.32 29.92
C ALA A 322 17.72 -4.85 29.75
N PHE A 323 16.66 -5.54 30.17
CA PHE A 323 16.52 -6.97 29.97
C PHE A 323 16.49 -7.36 28.48
N VAL A 324 15.70 -6.65 27.66
CA VAL A 324 15.49 -6.98 26.26
C VAL A 324 16.70 -6.65 25.39
N LEU A 325 17.41 -5.55 25.68
CA LEU A 325 18.65 -5.20 24.99
C LEU A 325 19.84 -6.05 25.46
N GLY A 326 19.75 -6.62 26.66
CA GLY A 326 20.81 -7.41 27.28
C GLY A 326 21.81 -6.55 28.05
N PRO A 327 22.82 -7.19 28.68
CA PRO A 327 23.94 -6.46 29.25
C PRO A 327 24.56 -5.59 28.15
N ALA A 328 24.71 -4.29 28.42
CA ALA A 328 25.35 -3.40 27.47
C ALA A 328 26.69 -4.00 27.07
N ALA A 329 26.88 -4.23 25.75
CA ALA A 329 28.16 -4.67 25.25
C ALA A 329 29.24 -3.72 25.80
N PRO A 330 30.38 -4.24 26.31
CA PRO A 330 31.45 -3.37 26.77
C PRO A 330 31.77 -2.37 25.64
N PRO A 331 31.97 -1.09 25.95
CA PRO A 331 32.28 -0.10 24.92
C PRO A 331 33.46 -0.62 24.08
N PRO A 332 33.44 -0.43 22.75
CA PRO A 332 34.50 -0.91 21.89
C PRO A 332 35.83 -0.40 22.46
N ILE A 333 36.74 -1.34 22.76
CA ILE A 333 38.06 -1.02 23.29
C ILE A 333 38.69 -0.07 22.28
N ALA A 334 38.88 1.19 22.67
CA ALA A 334 39.59 2.16 21.85
C ALA A 334 40.95 1.54 21.51
N PRO A 335 41.39 1.58 20.24
CA PRO A 335 42.67 1.01 19.86
C PRO A 335 43.75 1.62 20.76
N SER A 336 44.38 0.77 21.58
CA SER A 336 45.50 1.17 22.41
C SER A 336 46.61 1.61 21.46
N VAL A 337 46.85 2.92 21.42
CA VAL A 337 48.07 3.46 20.83
C VAL A 337 49.22 2.87 21.64
N GLY A 338 49.96 1.95 21.02
CA GLY A 338 51.13 1.33 21.63
C GLY A 338 52.16 2.39 21.99
N ALA A 339 52.30 2.66 23.28
CA ALA A 339 53.47 3.34 23.82
C ALA A 339 54.53 2.28 24.13
N SER A 340 55.57 2.24 23.29
CA SER A 340 56.77 1.45 23.54
C SER A 340 57.58 2.05 24.70
N VAL A 341 57.85 1.19 25.67
CA VAL A 341 58.99 1.11 26.60
C VAL A 341 60.08 2.18 26.45
N GLY A 342 60.37 2.88 27.56
CA GLY A 342 61.59 3.65 27.77
C GLY A 342 61.71 4.10 29.23
N ALA A 343 62.33 3.25 30.06
CA ALA A 343 62.61 3.52 31.46
C ALA A 343 63.72 4.58 31.63
N THR A 344 63.55 5.53 32.57
CA THR A 344 64.60 5.94 33.54
C THR A 344 64.09 6.96 34.57
N ALA A 345 64.39 6.66 35.84
CA ALA A 345 64.73 7.53 36.98
C ALA A 345 63.81 8.68 37.43
N ALA A 346 63.37 8.57 38.70
CA ALA A 346 62.91 9.67 39.56
C ALA A 346 64.09 10.57 39.99
N PRO A 347 63.88 11.83 40.47
CA PRO A 347 63.39 12.03 41.85
C PRO A 347 62.47 13.24 42.12
N LYS A 348 61.67 13.05 43.18
CA LYS A 348 61.09 13.98 44.20
C LYS A 348 60.31 15.25 43.82
N PRO A 349 59.18 15.52 44.54
CA PRO A 349 58.37 16.73 44.41
C PRO A 349 58.79 17.82 45.42
N THR A 350 58.62 19.08 45.05
CA THR A 350 58.51 20.21 45.96
C THR A 350 57.11 20.79 45.87
N ALA A 351 56.48 20.86 47.04
CA ALA A 351 55.20 21.50 47.28
C ALA A 351 55.33 23.02 47.14
N GLU A 352 54.31 23.69 46.62
CA GLU A 352 53.93 24.99 47.12
C GLU A 352 52.43 25.26 46.88
N THR A 353 51.91 26.04 47.81
CA THR A 353 50.54 26.11 48.28
C THR A 353 49.94 27.47 47.87
N ILE A 354 48.63 27.68 48.15
CA ILE A 354 47.95 28.99 48.30
C ILE A 354 47.46 29.56 46.94
N THR A 355 46.19 29.89 46.65
CA THR A 355 45.05 30.41 47.45
C THR A 355 43.73 30.27 46.65
N THR A 356 42.65 29.88 47.33
CA THR A 356 41.26 30.39 47.12
C THR A 356 41.01 31.46 48.19
N PRO A 357 40.11 32.48 48.06
CA PRO A 357 38.65 32.24 48.10
C PRO A 357 37.72 33.30 47.44
N SER A 358 36.48 32.89 47.10
CA SER A 358 35.23 33.56 47.57
C SER A 358 33.98 32.97 46.89
N THR A 359 33.13 32.34 47.71
CA THR A 359 31.71 31.98 47.51
C THR A 359 30.82 33.27 47.64
N PRO A 360 29.46 33.32 47.52
CA PRO A 360 28.46 32.23 47.70
C PRO A 360 27.14 32.25 46.85
N ARG A 361 26.45 31.09 46.95
CA ARG A 361 24.97 30.85 47.02
C ARG A 361 24.07 31.06 45.80
N GLY A 362 23.32 29.99 45.49
CA GLY A 362 22.06 30.07 44.73
C GLY A 362 21.43 28.71 44.44
N VAL A 363 20.72 28.14 45.41
CA VAL A 363 19.81 26.98 45.23
C VAL A 363 18.57 27.46 44.48
N THR A 364 18.15 26.81 43.38
CA THR A 364 16.79 26.26 43.15
C THR A 364 16.52 25.83 41.70
N LYS A 365 15.78 24.71 41.60
CA LYS A 365 14.76 24.35 40.60
C LYS A 365 15.16 23.99 39.15
N ARG A 366 14.99 22.68 38.90
CA ARG A 366 14.37 22.07 37.70
C ARG A 366 13.47 23.05 36.91
N ALA A 367 13.76 23.22 35.62
CA ALA A 367 12.74 23.29 34.58
C ALA A 367 13.34 22.84 33.23
N THR A 368 12.60 21.94 32.60
CA THR A 368 12.63 21.39 31.25
C THR A 368 13.14 22.31 30.13
N SER A 369 14.06 21.80 29.29
CA SER A 369 14.31 22.28 27.93
C SER A 369 14.63 21.10 27.01
N LYS A 370 13.57 20.47 26.52
CA LYS A 370 13.54 19.64 25.30
C LYS A 370 12.27 20.07 24.59
N LEU A 371 12.40 20.93 23.58
CA LEU A 371 11.47 21.12 22.46
C LEU A 371 11.93 22.34 21.65
N ALA A 372 12.72 22.08 20.62
CA ALA A 372 12.84 22.94 19.45
C ALA A 372 12.92 22.02 18.23
N GLU A 373 11.85 21.25 18.03
CA GLU A 373 11.56 20.66 16.74
C GLU A 373 10.88 21.76 15.92
N VAL A 374 11.55 22.19 14.86
CA VAL A 374 11.07 23.24 13.95
C VAL A 374 9.77 22.77 13.32
N ALA A 375 8.65 23.24 13.84
CA ALA A 375 7.36 23.13 13.16
C ALA A 375 7.47 23.90 11.85
N ARG A 376 7.35 23.18 10.72
CA ARG A 376 7.15 23.84 9.43
C ARG A 376 5.83 24.61 9.48
N PRO A 377 5.77 25.87 9.04
CA PRO A 377 4.51 26.61 8.98
C PRO A 377 3.54 25.91 8.02
N ASP A 378 2.26 25.89 8.39
CA ASP A 378 1.16 25.45 7.52
C ASP A 378 1.16 26.35 6.27
N PRO A 379 1.43 25.82 5.06
CA PRO A 379 1.55 26.63 3.84
C PRO A 379 0.23 27.30 3.43
N PHE A 380 -0.90 26.91 4.04
CA PHE A 380 -2.19 27.55 3.82
C PHE A 380 -2.48 28.69 4.79
N LEU A 381 -1.61 28.95 5.77
CA LEU A 381 -1.81 30.00 6.78
C LEU A 381 -1.86 31.38 6.14
N GLU A 382 -0.98 31.69 5.19
CA GLU A 382 -0.93 33.01 4.52
C GLU A 382 -2.15 33.28 3.63
N LEU A 383 -2.62 32.27 2.87
CA LEU A 383 -3.84 32.39 2.07
C LEU A 383 -5.07 32.54 2.97
N ARG A 384 -5.12 31.79 4.08
CA ARG A 384 -6.19 31.92 5.08
C ARG A 384 -6.17 33.29 5.76
N GLU A 385 -5.00 33.85 6.05
CA GLU A 385 -4.84 35.20 6.61
C GLU A 385 -5.23 36.29 5.61
N ALA A 386 -4.93 36.13 4.31
CA ALA A 386 -5.32 37.07 3.27
C ALA A 386 -6.85 37.07 3.03
N VAL A 387 -7.47 35.89 3.00
CA VAL A 387 -8.93 35.75 2.94
C VAL A 387 -9.57 36.29 4.21
N ALA A 388 -9.04 35.96 5.40
CA ALA A 388 -9.55 36.47 6.68
C ALA A 388 -9.49 38.00 6.78
N ARG A 389 -8.48 38.64 6.21
CA ARG A 389 -8.33 40.11 6.15
C ARG A 389 -9.39 40.76 5.26
N LYS A 390 -9.61 40.21 4.05
CA LYS A 390 -10.68 40.62 3.14
C LYS A 390 -12.08 40.42 3.74
N VAL A 391 -12.25 39.37 4.54
CA VAL A 391 -13.48 39.04 5.27
C VAL A 391 -13.73 40.01 6.43
N GLN A 392 -12.67 40.40 7.16
CA GLN A 392 -12.73 41.45 8.18
C GLN A 392 -13.04 42.82 7.58
N GLU A 393 -12.51 43.12 6.40
CA GLU A 393 -12.76 44.37 5.66
C GLU A 393 -14.19 44.45 5.09
N ALA A 394 -14.79 43.32 4.71
CA ALA A 394 -16.11 43.29 4.10
C ALA A 394 -17.27 43.58 5.07
N GLY A 395 -17.12 43.23 6.37
CA GLY A 395 -18.17 43.41 7.37
C GLY A 395 -19.51 42.71 7.07
N GLY A 396 -20.48 42.84 7.97
CA GLY A 396 -21.86 42.38 7.76
C GLY A 396 -22.05 40.87 7.54
N ALA A 397 -23.19 40.50 6.97
CA ALA A 397 -23.61 39.10 6.78
C ALA A 397 -22.67 38.28 5.87
N TYR A 398 -21.95 38.95 4.96
CA TYR A 398 -20.99 38.28 4.07
C TYR A 398 -19.71 37.90 4.82
N GLY A 399 -19.16 38.83 5.61
CA GLY A 399 -17.99 38.54 6.45
C GLY A 399 -18.26 37.39 7.43
N GLU A 400 -19.46 37.38 8.03
CA GLU A 400 -19.90 36.30 8.92
C GLU A 400 -20.04 34.96 8.17
N TYR A 401 -20.63 34.97 6.98
CA TYR A 401 -20.79 33.76 6.15
C TYR A 401 -19.44 33.15 5.76
N VAL A 402 -18.49 33.96 5.29
CA VAL A 402 -17.16 33.45 4.90
C VAL A 402 -16.38 32.99 6.12
N GLY A 403 -16.46 33.70 7.25
CA GLY A 403 -15.83 33.28 8.50
C GLY A 403 -16.31 31.90 8.97
N LEU A 404 -17.63 31.67 8.90
CA LEU A 404 -18.22 30.37 9.17
C LEU A 404 -17.79 29.32 8.13
N ALA A 405 -17.83 29.63 6.83
CA ALA A 405 -17.41 28.70 5.77
C ALA A 405 -15.95 28.24 5.91
N MET A 406 -15.05 29.14 6.31
CA MET A 406 -13.64 28.82 6.54
C MET A 406 -13.43 27.87 7.73
N GLN A 407 -14.22 28.03 8.79
CA GLN A 407 -14.19 27.14 9.96
C GLN A 407 -14.78 25.75 9.66
N LEU A 408 -15.53 25.63 8.57
CA LEU A 408 -16.17 24.40 8.09
C LEU A 408 -15.27 23.62 7.12
N LEU A 409 -14.03 24.06 6.91
CA LEU A 409 -13.01 23.31 6.18
C LEU A 409 -12.46 22.11 6.98
N ASP A 410 -12.53 22.15 8.32
CA ASP A 410 -12.23 21.00 9.17
C ASP A 410 -13.53 20.39 9.72
N PRO A 411 -13.94 19.18 9.28
CA PRO A 411 -15.12 18.50 9.81
C PRO A 411 -15.00 18.10 11.29
N ARG A 412 -13.84 18.31 11.92
CA ARG A 412 -13.60 18.08 13.35
C ARG A 412 -13.86 19.31 14.23
N THR A 413 -14.19 20.46 13.65
CA THR A 413 -14.46 21.69 14.41
C THR A 413 -15.62 21.47 15.41
N PRO A 414 -15.47 21.84 16.70
CA PRO A 414 -16.58 21.85 17.65
C PRO A 414 -17.71 22.73 17.11
N ASP A 415 -18.95 22.24 17.21
CA ASP A 415 -20.15 22.92 16.69
C ASP A 415 -20.16 23.10 15.16
N TYR A 416 -19.44 22.25 14.42
CA TYR A 416 -19.42 22.23 12.94
C TYR A 416 -20.83 22.34 12.35
N PHE A 417 -21.80 21.63 12.91
CA PHE A 417 -23.15 21.57 12.36
C PHE A 417 -23.96 22.83 12.67
N GLU A 418 -23.81 23.41 13.86
CA GLU A 418 -24.39 24.71 14.23
C GLU A 418 -23.83 25.82 13.34
N ARG A 419 -22.52 25.80 13.07
CA ARG A 419 -21.85 26.74 12.16
C ARG A 419 -22.31 26.55 10.71
N ALA A 420 -22.51 25.31 10.28
CA ALA A 420 -23.09 25.00 8.97
C ALA A 420 -24.55 25.46 8.85
N ALA A 421 -25.37 25.26 9.86
CA ALA A 421 -26.74 25.77 9.84
C ALA A 421 -26.76 27.31 9.76
N ALA A 422 -25.90 27.98 10.55
CA ALA A 422 -25.77 29.44 10.55
C ALA A 422 -25.32 30.00 9.19
N ALA A 423 -24.26 29.47 8.59
CA ALA A 423 -23.83 29.98 7.30
C ALA A 423 -24.79 29.63 6.16
N GLN A 424 -25.53 28.52 6.23
CA GLN A 424 -26.58 28.24 5.25
C GLN A 424 -27.73 29.25 5.34
N ARG A 425 -28.09 29.69 6.56
CA ARG A 425 -29.09 30.74 6.80
C ARG A 425 -28.66 32.05 6.13
N LEU A 426 -27.44 32.50 6.42
CA LEU A 426 -26.87 33.71 5.82
C LEU A 426 -26.83 33.62 4.28
N TRP A 427 -26.43 32.48 3.74
CA TRP A 427 -26.48 32.25 2.29
C TRP A 427 -27.90 32.36 1.74
N ARG A 428 -28.91 31.74 2.36
CA ARG A 428 -30.29 31.84 1.87
C ARG A 428 -30.82 33.28 1.91
N GLU A 429 -30.56 33.99 2.98
CA GLU A 429 -31.06 35.35 3.20
C GLU A 429 -30.40 36.36 2.24
N HIS A 430 -29.13 36.18 1.90
CA HIS A 430 -28.35 37.20 1.18
C HIS A 430 -27.86 36.76 -0.22
N ARG A 431 -28.09 35.51 -0.65
CA ARG A 431 -27.60 34.98 -1.95
C ARG A 431 -28.00 35.82 -3.16
N ALA A 432 -29.22 36.35 -3.19
CA ALA A 432 -29.68 37.16 -4.33
C ALA A 432 -28.84 38.43 -4.47
N THR A 433 -28.62 39.13 -3.35
CA THR A 433 -27.77 40.32 -3.26
C THR A 433 -26.33 39.99 -3.64
N TRP A 434 -25.75 38.92 -3.10
CA TRP A 434 -24.37 38.52 -3.41
C TRP A 434 -24.17 38.09 -4.86
N LEU A 435 -25.14 37.38 -5.46
CA LEU A 435 -25.10 37.02 -6.88
C LEU A 435 -25.19 38.25 -7.79
N GLN A 436 -25.99 39.25 -7.40
CA GLN A 436 -26.11 40.50 -8.14
C GLN A 436 -24.83 41.35 -8.07
N GLU A 437 -24.23 41.45 -6.89
CA GLU A 437 -23.04 42.27 -6.65
C GLU A 437 -21.75 41.63 -7.19
N TRP A 438 -21.60 40.29 -7.11
CA TRP A 438 -20.32 39.60 -7.37
C TRP A 438 -20.38 38.66 -8.58
N GLY A 439 -21.58 38.37 -9.08
CA GLY A 439 -21.81 37.41 -10.14
C GLY A 439 -21.53 35.96 -9.72
N ALA A 440 -22.04 35.03 -10.54
CA ALA A 440 -21.81 33.59 -10.36
C ALA A 440 -20.31 33.21 -10.39
N SER A 441 -19.51 33.87 -11.22
CA SER A 441 -18.08 33.59 -11.38
C SER A 441 -17.27 34.03 -10.16
N GLY A 442 -17.59 35.19 -9.56
CA GLY A 442 -16.92 35.68 -8.35
C GLY A 442 -17.16 34.77 -7.15
N LEU A 443 -18.40 34.30 -6.97
CA LEU A 443 -18.73 33.36 -5.89
C LEU A 443 -18.15 31.95 -6.13
N ARG A 444 -17.90 31.53 -7.38
CA ARG A 444 -17.23 30.24 -7.69
C ARG A 444 -15.75 30.27 -7.41
N ALA A 445 -15.07 31.37 -7.71
CA ALA A 445 -13.63 31.54 -7.45
C ALA A 445 -13.31 31.39 -5.94
N LEU A 446 -14.25 31.79 -5.09
CA LEU A 446 -14.16 31.63 -3.63
C LEU A 446 -14.65 30.27 -3.12
N ARG A 447 -15.08 29.36 -4.00
CA ARG A 447 -15.73 28.08 -3.69
C ARG A 447 -17.04 28.18 -2.90
N LEU A 448 -17.73 29.32 -2.97
CA LEU A 448 -18.95 29.62 -2.20
C LEU A 448 -20.25 29.54 -3.03
N HIS A 449 -20.17 29.36 -4.35
CA HIS A 449 -21.32 29.40 -5.26
C HIS A 449 -22.43 28.36 -4.97
N GLY A 450 -22.15 27.31 -4.19
CA GLY A 450 -23.10 26.25 -3.85
C GLY A 450 -23.95 26.49 -2.59
N GLY A 451 -23.61 27.48 -1.74
CA GLY A 451 -23.95 27.39 -0.32
C GLY A 451 -23.05 26.37 0.38
N LEU A 452 -23.23 26.17 1.69
CA LEU A 452 -22.52 25.12 2.44
C LEU A 452 -22.68 23.75 1.78
N PRO A 453 -21.67 22.87 1.89
CA PRO A 453 -21.36 21.90 0.85
C PRO A 453 -22.58 21.05 0.55
N ASP A 454 -22.94 20.99 -0.73
CA ASP A 454 -23.92 20.04 -1.31
C ASP A 454 -23.60 18.56 -0.95
N VAL A 455 -22.47 18.31 -0.28
CA VAL A 455 -21.91 17.02 0.11
C VAL A 455 -21.60 17.03 1.61
N ILE A 456 -22.24 16.13 2.37
CA ILE A 456 -21.82 15.81 3.74
C ILE A 456 -21.04 14.49 3.72
N GLU A 457 -19.76 14.56 4.10
CA GLU A 457 -18.90 13.39 4.31
C GLU A 457 -18.83 13.05 5.80
N LEU A 458 -19.22 11.82 6.17
CA LEU A 458 -19.22 11.37 7.57
C LEU A 458 -18.04 10.44 7.85
N GLY A 459 -17.08 10.94 8.62
CA GLY A 459 -15.95 10.17 9.14
C GLY A 459 -16.28 9.35 10.38
N THR A 460 -15.39 8.42 10.74
CA THR A 460 -15.56 7.53 11.88
C THR A 460 -15.27 8.24 13.21
N LYS A 461 -16.32 8.68 13.93
CA LYS A 461 -16.61 8.22 15.31
C LYS A 461 -17.65 9.03 16.09
N GLU A 462 -18.05 10.23 15.67
CA GLU A 462 -19.01 11.03 16.44
C GLU A 462 -20.05 11.68 15.52
N LEU A 463 -21.18 12.13 16.08
CA LEU A 463 -22.27 12.92 15.45
C LEU A 463 -23.53 12.22 14.90
N PRO A 464 -24.39 11.70 15.79
CA PRO A 464 -25.82 11.59 15.45
C PRO A 464 -26.60 12.89 15.70
N ALA A 465 -26.48 13.52 16.88
CA ALA A 465 -27.45 14.56 17.29
C ALA A 465 -27.36 15.87 16.48
N ALA A 466 -26.16 16.36 16.16
CA ALA A 466 -26.00 17.62 15.43
C ALA A 466 -26.27 17.47 13.91
N LEU A 467 -26.01 16.28 13.36
CA LEU A 467 -26.31 15.95 11.98
C LEU A 467 -27.83 15.93 11.70
N GLY A 468 -28.65 15.53 12.67
CA GLY A 468 -30.11 15.56 12.54
C GLY A 468 -30.68 16.96 12.35
N ARG A 469 -30.10 17.96 13.02
CA ARG A 469 -30.48 19.37 12.85
C ARG A 469 -30.09 19.90 11.47
N VAL A 470 -28.88 19.56 11.00
CA VAL A 470 -28.43 19.94 9.65
C VAL A 470 -29.25 19.25 8.56
N LEU A 471 -29.55 17.96 8.70
CA LEU A 471 -30.41 17.26 7.74
C LEU A 471 -31.84 17.82 7.73
N ALA A 472 -32.37 18.31 8.85
CA ALA A 472 -33.68 18.96 8.89
C ALA A 472 -33.68 20.34 8.19
N GLU A 473 -32.65 21.15 8.41
CA GLU A 473 -32.62 22.56 7.97
C GLU A 473 -31.97 22.77 6.59
N VAL A 474 -31.05 21.88 6.19
CA VAL A 474 -30.20 21.99 5.00
C VAL A 474 -30.61 20.93 3.95
N PRO A 475 -30.79 21.30 2.67
CA PRO A 475 -31.11 20.36 1.62
C PRO A 475 -29.84 19.62 1.21
N VAL A 476 -29.55 18.52 1.89
CA VAL A 476 -28.37 17.69 1.59
C VAL A 476 -28.63 16.91 0.31
N ARG A 477 -27.98 17.29 -0.78
CA ARG A 477 -28.11 16.61 -2.08
C ARG A 477 -27.23 15.38 -2.19
N SER A 478 -26.08 15.35 -1.52
CA SER A 478 -25.17 14.21 -1.53
C SER A 478 -24.75 13.81 -0.11
N LEU A 479 -24.91 12.53 0.22
CA LEU A 479 -24.55 11.94 1.51
C LEU A 479 -23.49 10.86 1.30
N ALA A 480 -22.36 10.95 2.00
CA ALA A 480 -21.29 9.96 1.90
C ALA A 480 -20.92 9.37 3.27
N PHE A 481 -20.99 8.04 3.38
CA PHE A 481 -20.53 7.28 4.54
C PHE A 481 -19.16 6.68 4.24
N ARG A 482 -18.08 7.24 4.81
CA ARG A 482 -16.71 6.73 4.62
C ARG A 482 -16.14 6.20 5.93
N GLY A 483 -15.92 4.90 5.97
CA GLY A 483 -15.49 4.15 7.15
C GLY A 483 -16.53 4.04 8.27
N THR A 484 -17.67 4.74 8.17
CA THR A 484 -18.66 4.93 9.24
C THR A 484 -19.17 3.61 9.82
N ALA A 485 -19.27 3.52 11.16
CA ALA A 485 -19.79 2.34 11.83
C ALA A 485 -21.32 2.22 11.64
N LEU A 486 -21.80 0.98 11.43
CA LEU A 486 -23.22 0.70 11.15
C LEU A 486 -24.21 1.33 12.17
N PRO A 487 -23.97 1.30 13.50
CA PRO A 487 -24.88 1.95 14.45
C PRO A 487 -25.01 3.46 14.23
N ALA A 488 -23.94 4.14 13.83
CA ALA A 488 -23.98 5.57 13.51
C ALA A 488 -24.77 5.81 12.22
N MET A 489 -24.50 5.01 11.17
CA MET A 489 -25.25 5.08 9.91
C MET A 489 -26.76 4.91 10.14
N LYS A 490 -27.17 3.92 10.93
CA LYS A 490 -28.58 3.69 11.27
C LYS A 490 -29.25 4.91 11.92
N LYS A 491 -28.52 5.62 12.78
CA LYS A 491 -29.03 6.86 13.39
C LYS A 491 -29.21 7.97 12.35
N VAL A 492 -28.24 8.16 11.45
CA VAL A 492 -28.34 9.13 10.35
C VAL A 492 -29.51 8.83 9.42
N LEU A 493 -29.64 7.56 9.04
CA LEU A 493 -30.71 7.07 8.17
C LEU A 493 -32.11 7.22 8.81
N ALA A 494 -32.22 7.32 10.13
CA ALA A 494 -33.49 7.55 10.81
C ALA A 494 -33.89 9.03 10.90
N MET A 495 -33.02 9.98 10.51
CA MET A 495 -33.26 11.43 10.67
C MET A 495 -34.17 11.99 9.58
N PRO A 496 -35.02 12.99 9.90
CA PRO A 496 -35.82 13.73 8.90
C PRO A 496 -34.91 14.51 7.94
N GLY A 497 -35.39 14.79 6.71
CA GLY A 497 -34.65 15.56 5.70
C GLY A 497 -33.85 14.72 4.70
N ARG A 498 -33.69 13.41 4.98
CA ARG A 498 -33.01 12.43 4.12
C ARG A 498 -33.72 12.19 2.79
N GLU A 499 -35.02 12.45 2.73
CA GLU A 499 -35.84 12.33 1.52
C GLU A 499 -35.35 13.22 0.37
N ARG A 500 -34.57 14.27 0.69
CA ARG A 500 -33.97 15.22 -0.25
C ARG A 500 -32.62 14.78 -0.81
N VAL A 501 -32.07 13.65 -0.33
CA VAL A 501 -30.77 13.13 -0.76
C VAL A 501 -30.90 12.60 -2.17
N ARG A 502 -30.15 13.23 -3.08
CA ARG A 502 -30.10 12.87 -4.51
C ARG A 502 -28.98 11.92 -4.84
N ARG A 503 -27.90 11.91 -4.04
CA ARG A 503 -26.74 11.04 -4.22
C ARG A 503 -26.33 10.42 -2.89
N LEU A 504 -26.14 9.10 -2.87
CA LEU A 504 -25.73 8.37 -1.68
C LEU A 504 -24.48 7.54 -1.98
N THR A 505 -23.41 7.76 -1.20
CA THR A 505 -22.13 7.04 -1.31
C THR A 505 -21.89 6.23 -0.04
N VAL A 506 -21.58 4.94 -0.18
CA VAL A 506 -21.37 4.04 0.96
C VAL A 506 -20.06 3.28 0.82
N GLU A 507 -19.07 3.65 1.64
CA GLU A 507 -17.73 3.05 1.71
C GLU A 507 -17.45 2.58 3.13
N THR A 508 -17.81 1.36 3.48
CA THR A 508 -17.65 0.86 4.86
C THR A 508 -16.25 0.33 5.14
N ALA A 509 -15.79 0.46 6.39
CA ALA A 509 -14.50 -0.11 6.82
C ALA A 509 -14.57 -1.62 7.10
N LYS A 510 -15.78 -2.19 7.26
CA LYS A 510 -16.00 -3.61 7.55
C LYS A 510 -17.12 -4.18 6.67
N PRO A 511 -17.02 -5.45 6.26
CA PRO A 511 -18.06 -6.13 5.49
C PRO A 511 -19.27 -6.41 6.41
N SER A 512 -20.19 -5.46 6.49
CA SER A 512 -21.49 -5.66 7.15
C SER A 512 -22.61 -5.46 6.14
N GLY A 513 -22.72 -6.36 5.15
CA GLY A 513 -23.70 -6.26 4.07
C GLY A 513 -25.14 -6.24 4.59
N LYS A 514 -25.56 -7.33 5.22
CA LYS A 514 -26.97 -7.51 5.63
C LYS A 514 -27.51 -6.40 6.53
N GLY A 515 -26.82 -6.11 7.64
CA GLY A 515 -27.31 -5.13 8.61
C GLY A 515 -27.36 -3.68 8.08
N LEU A 516 -26.57 -3.37 7.05
CA LEU A 516 -26.58 -2.09 6.35
C LEU A 516 -27.68 -2.05 5.27
N LEU A 517 -27.84 -3.12 4.50
CA LEU A 517 -28.94 -3.25 3.54
C LEU A 517 -30.30 -3.13 4.23
N ASP A 518 -30.47 -3.82 5.36
CA ASP A 518 -31.69 -3.71 6.18
C ASP A 518 -31.94 -2.27 6.65
N ALA A 519 -30.89 -1.51 6.93
CA ALA A 519 -31.01 -0.12 7.35
C ALA A 519 -31.43 0.79 6.18
N LEU A 520 -30.81 0.60 5.00
CA LEU A 520 -31.10 1.38 3.81
C LEU A 520 -32.51 1.12 3.27
N ARG A 521 -33.00 -0.13 3.34
CA ARG A 521 -34.36 -0.51 2.90
C ARG A 521 -35.47 0.04 3.78
N LYS A 522 -35.21 0.21 5.08
CA LYS A 522 -36.19 0.79 6.02
C LYS A 522 -36.41 2.28 5.79
N VAL A 523 -35.67 2.89 4.86
CA VAL A 523 -35.73 4.29 4.51
C VAL A 523 -36.32 4.46 3.13
N ALA A 524 -37.31 5.35 2.99
CA ALA A 524 -37.78 5.81 1.70
C ALA A 524 -36.80 6.82 1.09
N TRP A 525 -36.52 6.68 -0.20
CA TRP A 525 -35.57 7.49 -0.97
C TRP A 525 -36.24 8.12 -2.20
N PRO A 526 -37.23 9.02 -2.02
CA PRO A 526 -38.05 9.51 -3.12
C PRO A 526 -37.26 10.31 -4.17
N ASP A 527 -36.22 11.04 -3.75
CA ASP A 527 -35.40 11.89 -4.65
C ASP A 527 -34.02 11.29 -4.97
N LEU A 528 -33.75 10.03 -4.63
CA LEU A 528 -32.43 9.45 -4.82
C LEU A 528 -32.19 9.08 -6.29
N HIS A 529 -31.35 9.86 -6.96
CA HIS A 529 -30.99 9.67 -8.36
C HIS A 529 -29.69 8.88 -8.55
N ALA A 530 -28.76 8.95 -7.59
CA ALA A 530 -27.43 8.35 -7.72
C ALA A 530 -27.05 7.51 -6.49
N PHE A 531 -26.60 6.28 -6.70
CA PHE A 531 -26.13 5.41 -5.62
C PHE A 531 -24.74 4.84 -5.92
N HIS A 532 -23.80 5.05 -5.00
CA HIS A 532 -22.41 4.58 -5.10
C HIS A 532 -22.09 3.59 -3.98
N MET A 533 -21.68 2.36 -4.35
CA MET A 533 -21.19 1.36 -3.42
C MET A 533 -19.68 1.14 -3.55
N GLY A 534 -18.96 1.37 -2.45
CA GLY A 534 -17.50 1.22 -2.36
C GLY A 534 -16.99 -0.22 -2.26
N ARG A 535 -15.67 -0.37 -2.42
CA ARG A 535 -14.94 -1.66 -2.57
C ARG A 535 -15.20 -2.73 -1.51
N ASN A 536 -15.50 -2.32 -0.28
CA ASN A 536 -15.61 -3.24 0.87
C ASN A 536 -17.03 -3.81 1.07
N PHE A 537 -17.97 -3.46 0.19
CA PHE A 537 -19.35 -3.92 0.32
C PHE A 537 -19.47 -5.39 -0.12
N ARG A 538 -19.81 -6.27 0.84
CA ARG A 538 -20.10 -7.69 0.58
C ARG A 538 -21.55 -7.97 0.98
N SER A 539 -22.42 -8.18 0.00
CA SER A 539 -23.82 -8.56 0.19
C SER A 539 -24.13 -9.82 -0.60
N GLN A 540 -25.16 -10.54 -0.18
CA GLN A 540 -25.72 -11.56 -1.05
C GLN A 540 -26.46 -10.89 -2.21
N PRO A 541 -26.53 -11.54 -3.39
CA PRO A 541 -27.24 -11.01 -4.54
C PRO A 541 -28.68 -10.61 -4.18
N ASP A 542 -29.46 -11.53 -3.61
CA ASP A 542 -30.88 -11.29 -3.29
C ASP A 542 -31.06 -10.09 -2.36
N GLU A 543 -30.13 -9.88 -1.43
CA GLU A 543 -30.22 -8.76 -0.52
C GLU A 543 -30.02 -7.41 -1.25
N THR A 544 -29.19 -7.41 -2.29
CA THR A 544 -28.94 -6.23 -3.12
C THR A 544 -30.14 -5.96 -4.04
N ALA A 545 -30.80 -7.00 -4.54
CA ALA A 545 -32.00 -6.87 -5.36
C ALA A 545 -33.13 -6.14 -4.64
N GLU A 546 -33.45 -6.61 -3.45
CA GLU A 546 -34.50 -6.05 -2.62
C GLU A 546 -34.19 -4.59 -2.22
N LEU A 547 -32.91 -4.22 -2.09
CA LEU A 547 -32.53 -2.82 -1.86
C LEU A 547 -32.90 -1.93 -3.05
N PHE A 548 -32.49 -2.30 -4.25
CA PHE A 548 -32.78 -1.50 -5.45
C PHE A 548 -34.27 -1.48 -5.78
N GLN A 549 -35.01 -2.56 -5.50
CA GLN A 549 -36.47 -2.57 -5.58
C GLN A 549 -37.12 -1.51 -4.66
N SER A 550 -36.49 -1.20 -3.52
CA SER A 550 -36.93 -0.11 -2.62
C SER A 550 -36.51 1.29 -3.08
N MET A 551 -35.76 1.42 -4.18
CA MET A 551 -35.22 2.68 -4.70
C MET A 551 -35.56 2.87 -6.19
N PRO A 552 -36.86 3.00 -6.56
CA PRO A 552 -37.31 2.97 -7.96
C PRO A 552 -36.92 4.21 -8.80
N ALA A 553 -36.33 5.25 -8.19
CA ALA A 553 -36.00 6.51 -8.83
C ALA A 553 -34.51 6.67 -9.22
N ILE A 554 -33.70 5.62 -9.10
CA ILE A 554 -32.26 5.71 -9.38
C ILE A 554 -31.99 5.80 -10.89
N ASP A 555 -31.35 6.89 -11.30
CA ASP A 555 -30.91 7.15 -12.67
C ASP A 555 -29.43 6.76 -12.90
N GLU A 556 -28.62 6.71 -11.82
CA GLU A 556 -27.18 6.44 -11.83
C GLU A 556 -26.78 5.43 -10.74
N VAL A 557 -26.15 4.32 -11.14
CA VAL A 557 -25.54 3.36 -10.20
C VAL A 557 -24.05 3.26 -10.48
N THR A 558 -23.23 3.57 -9.47
CA THR A 558 -21.79 3.29 -9.53
C THR A 558 -21.45 2.18 -8.55
N TRP A 559 -20.66 1.24 -9.04
CA TRP A 559 -20.34 0.04 -8.32
C TRP A 559 -18.86 -0.32 -8.43
N SER A 560 -18.20 -0.52 -7.29
CA SER A 560 -16.85 -1.09 -7.24
C SER A 560 -16.85 -2.42 -6.49
N PRO A 561 -16.85 -3.58 -7.18
CA PRO A 561 -16.92 -4.87 -6.50
C PRO A 561 -15.56 -5.50 -6.22
N HIS A 562 -15.50 -6.19 -5.07
CA HIS A 562 -14.86 -7.52 -4.94
C HIS A 562 -15.90 -8.65 -5.07
N TRP A 563 -17.05 -8.38 -5.71
CA TRP A 563 -18.13 -9.34 -5.93
C TRP A 563 -17.79 -10.24 -7.12
N SER A 564 -17.84 -11.56 -6.90
CA SER A 564 -17.59 -12.61 -7.89
C SER A 564 -18.86 -13.24 -8.50
N GLY A 565 -20.03 -12.60 -8.40
CA GLY A 565 -21.32 -13.19 -8.79
C GLY A 565 -22.19 -12.23 -9.62
N PRO A 566 -23.17 -12.75 -10.37
CA PRO A 566 -24.02 -11.96 -11.24
C PRO A 566 -24.96 -11.05 -10.43
N LEU A 567 -25.31 -9.89 -11.00
CA LEU A 567 -26.46 -9.11 -10.55
C LEU A 567 -27.69 -10.03 -10.50
N PRO A 568 -28.47 -10.02 -9.40
CA PRO A 568 -29.71 -10.77 -9.33
C PRO A 568 -30.65 -10.36 -10.45
N PHE A 569 -31.21 -11.34 -11.15
CA PHE A 569 -32.23 -11.13 -12.16
C PHE A 569 -33.37 -10.20 -11.68
N ARG A 570 -33.74 -10.31 -10.41
CA ARG A 570 -34.85 -9.55 -9.78
C ARG A 570 -34.63 -8.04 -9.71
N VAL A 571 -33.41 -7.54 -9.97
CA VAL A 571 -33.14 -6.09 -9.87
C VAL A 571 -33.48 -5.33 -11.15
N TRP A 572 -33.40 -5.98 -12.31
CA TRP A 572 -33.52 -5.33 -13.61
C TRP A 572 -34.86 -4.61 -13.86
N PRO A 573 -36.03 -5.17 -13.48
CA PRO A 573 -37.30 -4.47 -13.62
C PRO A 573 -37.37 -3.16 -12.81
N SER A 574 -36.57 -3.02 -11.74
CA SER A 574 -36.52 -1.83 -10.89
C SER A 574 -35.66 -0.71 -11.48
N PHE A 575 -34.93 -0.97 -12.56
CA PHE A 575 -34.06 -0.02 -13.25
C PHE A 575 -34.71 0.61 -14.49
N ALA A 576 -36.04 0.71 -14.52
CA ALA A 576 -36.76 1.27 -15.66
C ALA A 576 -36.32 2.70 -16.07
N ARG A 577 -35.68 3.45 -15.15
CA ARG A 577 -35.18 4.82 -15.35
C ARG A 577 -33.64 4.93 -15.39
N LEU A 578 -32.93 3.81 -15.29
CA LEU A 578 -31.48 3.82 -15.19
C LEU A 578 -30.86 4.31 -16.50
N ARG A 579 -30.16 5.44 -16.45
CA ARG A 579 -29.51 6.07 -17.59
C ARG A 579 -28.02 5.76 -17.64
N ARG A 580 -27.40 5.55 -16.47
CA ARG A 580 -25.94 5.34 -16.33
C ARG A 580 -25.61 4.22 -15.37
N ILE A 581 -24.70 3.35 -15.81
CA ILE A 581 -24.10 2.30 -14.99
C ILE A 581 -22.59 2.43 -15.08
N ALA A 582 -21.93 2.55 -13.93
CA ALA A 582 -20.48 2.49 -13.84
C ALA A 582 -20.04 1.27 -13.02
N VAL A 583 -19.32 0.34 -13.64
CA VAL A 583 -18.78 -0.86 -12.96
C VAL A 583 -17.26 -0.78 -12.96
N LYS A 584 -16.67 -0.74 -11.77
CA LYS A 584 -15.22 -0.72 -11.56
C LYS A 584 -14.74 -2.10 -11.14
N ASN A 585 -13.98 -2.80 -11.99
CA ASN A 585 -13.27 -4.07 -11.70
C ASN A 585 -14.16 -5.33 -11.60
N GLY A 586 -15.33 -5.38 -12.24
CA GLY A 586 -16.28 -6.51 -12.16
C GLY A 586 -16.28 -7.45 -13.38
N ARG A 587 -16.82 -8.67 -13.23
CA ARG A 587 -17.18 -9.59 -14.33
C ARG A 587 -18.66 -9.37 -14.71
N PHE A 588 -18.95 -9.18 -15.99
CA PHE A 588 -20.31 -9.27 -16.51
C PHE A 588 -20.64 -10.72 -16.88
N HIS A 589 -21.80 -11.22 -16.43
CA HIS A 589 -22.46 -12.36 -17.05
C HIS A 589 -23.69 -11.81 -17.79
N LEU A 590 -23.71 -11.87 -19.12
CA LEU A 590 -24.88 -11.48 -19.88
C LEU A 590 -26.01 -12.48 -19.68
N ARG A 591 -27.21 -11.92 -19.55
CA ARG A 591 -28.46 -12.62 -19.73
C ARG A 591 -29.31 -11.84 -20.75
N PRO A 592 -30.21 -12.49 -21.50
CA PRO A 592 -31.02 -11.89 -22.55
C PRO A 592 -31.74 -10.58 -22.15
N GLU A 593 -32.06 -10.42 -20.88
CA GLU A 593 -32.83 -9.29 -20.35
C GLU A 593 -31.98 -8.02 -20.17
N LEU A 594 -30.65 -8.14 -20.12
CA LEU A 594 -29.75 -6.98 -20.21
C LEU A 594 -29.88 -6.32 -21.59
N CYS A 595 -30.03 -7.15 -22.63
CA CYS A 595 -30.24 -6.71 -24.01
C CYS A 595 -31.60 -6.02 -24.20
N GLU A 596 -32.61 -6.35 -23.39
CA GLU A 596 -33.92 -5.67 -23.39
C GLU A 596 -33.86 -4.29 -22.73
N ALA A 597 -33.02 -4.10 -21.72
CA ALA A 597 -32.80 -2.80 -21.06
C ALA A 597 -31.82 -1.89 -21.82
N ALA A 598 -30.95 -2.48 -22.65
CA ALA A 598 -29.85 -1.84 -23.37
C ALA A 598 -30.22 -0.58 -24.20
N PRO A 599 -31.35 -0.52 -24.92
CA PRO A 599 -31.69 0.65 -25.74
C PRO A 599 -31.94 1.94 -24.94
N ARG A 600 -32.08 1.84 -23.61
CA ARG A 600 -32.40 2.96 -22.70
C ARG A 600 -31.18 3.54 -21.98
N LEU A 601 -30.03 2.86 -22.05
CA LEU A 601 -28.81 3.29 -21.37
C LEU A 601 -28.11 4.36 -22.22
N GLU A 602 -27.92 5.54 -21.61
CA GLU A 602 -27.23 6.68 -22.25
C GLU A 602 -25.70 6.53 -22.16
N ALA A 603 -25.19 5.82 -21.14
CA ALA A 603 -23.76 5.52 -21.00
C ALA A 603 -23.51 4.26 -20.13
N ILE A 604 -22.52 3.46 -20.50
CA ILE A 604 -21.95 2.39 -19.67
C ILE A 604 -20.46 2.70 -19.47
N ASP A 605 -20.10 3.13 -18.26
CA ASP A 605 -18.70 3.24 -17.84
C ASP A 605 -18.25 1.89 -17.28
N ALA A 606 -18.00 0.94 -18.16
CA ALA A 606 -17.39 -0.34 -17.80
C ALA A 606 -15.87 -0.19 -17.81
N ALA A 607 -15.29 0.24 -16.68
CA ALA A 607 -13.86 0.08 -16.46
C ALA A 607 -13.61 -1.38 -16.07
N VAL A 608 -13.43 -2.25 -17.08
CA VAL A 608 -12.87 -3.59 -16.85
C VAL A 608 -11.37 -3.42 -16.59
N SER A 609 -11.03 -2.96 -15.39
CA SER A 609 -9.66 -2.93 -14.91
C SER A 609 -9.37 -4.25 -14.21
N VAL A 610 -8.61 -5.11 -14.91
CA VAL A 610 -8.04 -6.33 -14.34
C VAL A 610 -6.68 -5.97 -13.74
N ALA A 611 -6.69 -5.35 -12.56
CA ALA A 611 -5.49 -4.98 -11.84
C ALA A 611 -5.02 -6.04 -10.83
N ASP A 612 -5.58 -7.26 -10.86
CA ASP A 612 -5.20 -8.34 -9.95
C ASP A 612 -4.51 -9.50 -10.73
N PRO A 613 -3.17 -9.63 -10.65
CA PRO A 613 -2.43 -10.72 -11.30
C PRO A 613 -2.74 -12.12 -10.74
N SER A 614 -3.52 -12.24 -9.65
CA SER A 614 -3.80 -13.52 -9.00
C SER A 614 -5.07 -14.25 -9.47
N MET A 615 -5.88 -13.66 -10.36
CA MET A 615 -7.14 -14.26 -10.82
C MET A 615 -7.04 -14.85 -12.24
N ARG A 616 -7.44 -16.13 -12.42
CA ARG A 616 -7.59 -16.76 -13.76
C ARG A 616 -8.75 -16.15 -14.54
N MET A 617 -8.48 -15.76 -15.79
CA MET A 617 -9.43 -15.19 -16.77
C MET A 617 -10.51 -16.21 -17.21
N PRO A 618 -11.73 -15.77 -17.57
CA PRO A 618 -12.61 -16.57 -18.41
C PRO A 618 -11.99 -16.76 -19.81
N SER A 619 -12.34 -17.85 -20.52
CA SER A 619 -11.78 -18.12 -21.85
C SER A 619 -12.24 -17.08 -22.88
N VAL A 620 -11.45 -16.84 -23.92
CA VAL A 620 -11.79 -15.89 -24.98
C VAL A 620 -13.10 -16.23 -25.68
N ARG A 621 -13.48 -17.50 -25.77
CA ARG A 621 -14.81 -17.89 -26.26
C ARG A 621 -15.95 -17.25 -25.44
N THR A 622 -15.77 -17.07 -24.14
CA THR A 622 -16.74 -16.40 -23.24
C THR A 622 -16.73 -14.88 -23.41
N LEU A 623 -15.56 -14.27 -23.66
CA LEU A 623 -15.47 -12.82 -23.93
C LEU A 623 -15.99 -12.48 -25.33
N THR A 624 -15.61 -13.23 -26.37
CA THR A 624 -16.08 -13.06 -27.74
C THR A 624 -17.60 -13.24 -27.83
N SER A 625 -18.17 -14.29 -27.22
CA SER A 625 -19.63 -14.49 -27.15
C SER A 625 -20.30 -13.33 -26.39
N ALA A 626 -19.73 -12.90 -25.26
CA ALA A 626 -20.26 -11.75 -24.53
C ALA A 626 -20.26 -10.46 -25.38
N TYR A 627 -19.17 -10.13 -26.07
CA TYR A 627 -19.07 -8.88 -26.84
C TYR A 627 -19.81 -8.91 -28.17
N SER A 628 -19.84 -10.05 -28.88
CA SER A 628 -20.65 -10.22 -30.10
C SER A 628 -22.15 -10.15 -29.80
N GLU A 629 -22.57 -10.48 -28.58
CA GLU A 629 -23.95 -10.39 -28.12
C GLU A 629 -24.28 -9.03 -27.47
N ILE A 630 -23.31 -8.37 -26.80
CA ILE A 630 -23.47 -7.02 -26.21
C ILE A 630 -23.67 -5.99 -27.31
N LEU A 631 -22.70 -5.87 -28.23
CA LEU A 631 -22.54 -4.65 -29.03
C LEU A 631 -23.73 -4.35 -29.97
N PRO A 632 -24.39 -5.35 -30.61
CA PRO A 632 -25.61 -5.09 -31.38
C PRO A 632 -26.74 -4.49 -30.54
N CYS A 633 -26.74 -4.69 -29.24
CA CYS A 633 -27.74 -4.18 -28.32
C CYS A 633 -27.47 -2.75 -27.83
N PHE A 634 -26.27 -2.20 -28.07
CA PHE A 634 -25.87 -0.85 -27.63
C PHE A 634 -25.36 0.03 -28.80
N PRO A 635 -26.22 0.43 -29.74
CA PRO A 635 -25.82 1.22 -30.91
C PRO A 635 -25.31 2.64 -30.58
N ASN A 636 -25.57 3.14 -29.37
CA ASN A 636 -25.19 4.50 -28.92
C ASN A 636 -23.97 4.50 -27.98
N LEU A 637 -23.17 3.43 -27.95
CA LEU A 637 -22.07 3.30 -27.00
C LEU A 637 -20.84 4.11 -27.46
N ASP A 638 -20.63 5.29 -26.86
CA ASP A 638 -19.57 6.25 -27.28
C ASP A 638 -18.14 5.88 -26.84
N SER A 639 -17.96 4.97 -25.86
CA SER A 639 -16.64 4.54 -25.38
C SER A 639 -16.64 3.12 -24.79
N VAL A 640 -15.54 2.37 -24.97
CA VAL A 640 -15.28 1.08 -24.32
C VAL A 640 -13.85 1.09 -23.79
N GLY A 641 -13.68 1.01 -22.47
CA GLY A 641 -12.36 0.82 -21.85
C GLY A 641 -12.00 -0.66 -21.74
N LEU A 642 -11.06 -1.14 -22.57
CA LEU A 642 -10.56 -2.52 -22.52
C LEU A 642 -9.23 -2.59 -21.78
N GLY A 643 -9.21 -3.23 -20.61
CA GLY A 643 -7.98 -3.69 -19.96
C GLY A 643 -7.57 -5.06 -20.53
N VAL A 644 -6.54 -5.09 -21.36
CA VAL A 644 -6.03 -6.31 -22.02
C VAL A 644 -4.72 -6.75 -21.36
N ASN A 645 -4.40 -8.05 -21.38
CA ASN A 645 -3.10 -8.59 -20.94
C ASN A 645 -2.42 -9.37 -22.08
N GLU A 646 -1.13 -9.73 -21.93
CA GLU A 646 -0.35 -10.42 -22.98
C GLU A 646 -0.97 -11.71 -23.50
N THR A 647 -1.72 -12.43 -22.65
CA THR A 647 -2.26 -13.75 -22.99
C THR A 647 -3.51 -13.68 -23.87
N THR A 648 -4.19 -12.54 -23.95
CA THR A 648 -5.41 -12.37 -24.76
C THR A 648 -5.25 -11.43 -25.95
N ALA A 649 -4.17 -10.66 -26.02
CA ALA A 649 -3.96 -9.67 -27.07
C ALA A 649 -3.90 -10.26 -28.50
N GLY A 650 -3.36 -11.47 -28.68
CA GLY A 650 -3.32 -12.14 -29.99
C GLY A 650 -4.70 -12.62 -30.46
N GLU A 651 -5.55 -13.07 -29.54
CA GLU A 651 -6.90 -13.59 -29.85
C GLU A 651 -7.93 -12.45 -30.02
N ILE A 652 -7.67 -11.30 -29.41
CA ILE A 652 -8.46 -10.06 -29.55
C ILE A 652 -8.23 -9.40 -30.93
N ALA A 653 -7.08 -9.64 -31.57
CA ALA A 653 -6.70 -9.03 -32.84
C ALA A 653 -7.63 -9.37 -34.03
N ASP A 654 -8.41 -10.45 -33.92
CA ASP A 654 -9.33 -10.90 -34.95
C ASP A 654 -10.75 -10.33 -34.80
N LEU A 655 -11.00 -9.50 -33.77
CA LEU A 655 -12.31 -8.90 -33.56
C LEU A 655 -12.54 -7.75 -34.58
N PRO A 656 -13.66 -7.73 -35.32
CA PRO A 656 -13.97 -6.70 -36.32
C PRO A 656 -14.12 -5.27 -35.76
N MET A 657 -14.20 -5.14 -34.43
CA MET A 657 -14.56 -3.89 -33.72
C MET A 657 -13.40 -2.90 -33.50
N PHE A 658 -12.16 -3.23 -33.89
CA PHE A 658 -11.01 -2.37 -33.58
C PHE A 658 -10.91 -1.08 -34.42
N GLY A 659 -11.64 -0.99 -35.54
CA GLY A 659 -11.66 0.21 -36.38
C GLY A 659 -12.34 1.45 -35.77
N THR A 660 -13.08 1.29 -34.66
CA THR A 660 -13.90 2.36 -34.05
C THR A 660 -13.54 2.67 -32.59
N LEU A 661 -12.48 2.07 -32.05
CA LEU A 661 -12.01 2.34 -30.69
C LEU A 661 -11.55 3.79 -30.53
N ARG A 662 -12.15 4.54 -29.60
CA ARG A 662 -11.79 5.93 -29.29
C ARG A 662 -10.83 6.09 -28.11
N GLN A 663 -10.80 5.12 -27.19
CA GLN A 663 -9.95 5.14 -25.99
C GLN A 663 -9.43 3.73 -25.68
N LEU A 664 -8.16 3.59 -25.30
CA LEU A 664 -7.51 2.33 -24.95
C LEU A 664 -6.69 2.50 -23.66
N GLN A 665 -6.85 1.56 -22.73
CA GLN A 665 -6.06 1.50 -21.50
C GLN A 665 -5.40 0.13 -21.35
N ALA A 666 -4.10 0.04 -21.59
CA ALA A 666 -3.37 -1.22 -21.57
C ALA A 666 -1.97 -1.04 -20.97
N ASP A 667 -1.43 -2.09 -20.33
CA ASP A 667 -0.01 -2.10 -19.97
C ASP A 667 0.87 -2.20 -21.23
N ALA A 668 2.15 -1.90 -21.08
CA ALA A 668 3.05 -1.81 -22.23
C ALA A 668 3.29 -3.16 -22.93
N SER A 669 3.44 -4.23 -22.16
CA SER A 669 3.56 -5.60 -22.69
C SER A 669 2.37 -5.97 -23.59
N THR A 670 1.18 -5.52 -23.21
CA THR A 670 -0.04 -5.70 -23.98
C THR A 670 -0.05 -4.87 -25.25
N LEU A 671 0.39 -3.60 -25.18
CA LEU A 671 0.51 -2.76 -26.38
C LEU A 671 1.52 -3.33 -27.39
N GLU A 672 2.67 -3.84 -26.93
CA GLU A 672 3.65 -4.55 -27.77
C GLU A 672 3.03 -5.75 -28.48
N HIS A 673 2.18 -6.49 -27.77
CA HIS A 673 1.49 -7.62 -28.35
C HIS A 673 0.44 -7.16 -29.38
N LEU A 674 -0.39 -6.18 -29.06
CA LEU A 674 -1.38 -5.60 -29.98
C LEU A 674 -0.73 -5.02 -31.24
N ALA A 675 0.44 -4.38 -31.11
CA ALA A 675 1.22 -3.87 -32.23
C ALA A 675 1.76 -4.99 -33.13
N ARG A 676 2.35 -6.05 -32.55
CA ARG A 676 2.84 -7.22 -33.29
C ARG A 676 1.75 -7.89 -34.13
N HIS A 677 0.51 -7.83 -33.66
CA HIS A 677 -0.67 -8.36 -34.37
C HIS A 677 -1.38 -7.33 -35.26
N GLY A 678 -0.75 -6.18 -35.53
CA GLY A 678 -1.30 -5.13 -36.41
C GLY A 678 -2.62 -4.52 -35.92
N VAL A 679 -2.95 -4.66 -34.63
CA VAL A 679 -4.20 -4.15 -34.05
C VAL A 679 -4.14 -2.63 -33.92
N LEU A 680 -3.04 -2.09 -33.37
CA LEU A 680 -2.87 -0.65 -33.20
C LEU A 680 -2.89 0.09 -34.54
N ALA A 681 -2.30 -0.49 -35.59
CA ALA A 681 -2.31 0.07 -36.94
C ALA A 681 -3.72 0.17 -37.57
N ARG A 682 -4.68 -0.65 -37.10
CA ARG A 682 -6.08 -0.64 -37.54
C ARG A 682 -6.96 0.30 -36.69
N CYS A 683 -6.45 0.81 -35.57
CA CYS A 683 -7.17 1.70 -34.68
C CYS A 683 -7.13 3.15 -35.16
N HIS A 684 -7.69 3.42 -36.35
CA HIS A 684 -7.65 4.75 -36.97
C HIS A 684 -8.40 5.83 -36.15
N SER A 685 -9.27 5.44 -35.23
CA SER A 685 -10.04 6.33 -34.37
C SER A 685 -9.49 6.48 -32.95
N LEU A 686 -8.34 5.88 -32.60
CA LEU A 686 -7.85 5.91 -31.23
C LEU A 686 -7.37 7.32 -30.86
N VAL A 687 -8.14 7.99 -30.00
CA VAL A 687 -7.90 9.37 -29.60
C VAL A 687 -7.14 9.44 -28.27
N GLU A 688 -7.33 8.44 -27.39
CA GLU A 688 -6.77 8.45 -26.04
C GLU A 688 -6.09 7.12 -25.66
N LEU A 689 -4.82 7.19 -25.25
CA LEU A 689 -4.03 6.05 -24.76
C LEU A 689 -3.60 6.26 -23.31
N ARG A 690 -3.95 5.31 -22.44
CA ARG A 690 -3.50 5.26 -21.03
C ARG A 690 -2.63 4.03 -20.80
N THR A 691 -1.35 4.21 -20.47
CA THR A 691 -0.40 3.08 -20.36
C THR A 691 0.68 3.26 -19.31
N THR A 692 1.47 2.21 -19.08
CA THR A 692 2.65 2.21 -18.22
C THR A 692 3.92 2.47 -19.01
N ALA A 693 4.90 3.13 -18.40
CA ALA A 693 6.21 3.34 -19.04
C ALA A 693 6.84 2.00 -19.49
N SER A 694 7.35 1.96 -20.72
CA SER A 694 8.11 0.83 -21.27
C SER A 694 9.07 1.29 -22.36
N PRO A 695 10.25 0.66 -22.51
CA PRO A 695 11.22 0.98 -23.55
C PRO A 695 10.68 0.97 -24.98
N SER A 696 9.62 0.20 -25.26
CA SER A 696 8.99 0.04 -26.58
C SER A 696 7.90 1.06 -26.88
N LEU A 697 7.52 1.88 -25.90
CA LEU A 697 6.44 2.85 -26.04
C LEU A 697 6.68 3.86 -27.20
N PRO A 698 7.90 4.30 -27.52
CA PRO A 698 8.18 5.10 -28.71
C PRO A 698 7.72 4.45 -30.02
N GLU A 699 8.07 3.18 -30.24
CA GLU A 699 7.67 2.48 -31.46
C GLU A 699 6.15 2.26 -31.50
N LEU A 700 5.52 2.04 -30.34
CA LEU A 700 4.08 1.86 -30.24
C LEU A 700 3.29 3.13 -30.55
N VAL A 701 3.79 4.28 -30.09
CA VAL A 701 3.17 5.58 -30.35
C VAL A 701 3.28 5.96 -31.83
N ALA A 702 4.36 5.58 -32.51
CA ALA A 702 4.51 5.78 -33.95
C ALA A 702 3.42 5.07 -34.79
N LEU A 703 2.80 4.02 -34.25
CA LEU A 703 1.71 3.27 -34.91
C LEU A 703 0.34 3.95 -34.79
N LEU A 704 0.24 5.06 -34.06
CA LEU A 704 -1.01 5.72 -33.70
C LEU A 704 -1.06 7.18 -34.23
N PRO A 705 -1.22 7.38 -35.55
CA PRO A 705 -1.11 8.71 -36.17
C PRO A 705 -2.19 9.71 -35.75
N ASN A 706 -3.32 9.23 -35.22
CA ASN A 706 -4.47 10.06 -34.83
C ASN A 706 -4.59 10.28 -33.31
N LEU A 707 -3.56 9.91 -32.54
CA LEU A 707 -3.55 10.06 -31.09
C LEU A 707 -3.59 11.55 -30.69
N ARG A 708 -4.61 11.95 -29.90
CA ARG A 708 -4.74 13.32 -29.38
C ARG A 708 -4.46 13.45 -27.90
N VAL A 709 -4.65 12.37 -27.15
CA VAL A 709 -4.47 12.32 -25.70
C VAL A 709 -3.56 11.15 -25.35
N LEU A 710 -2.45 11.45 -24.67
CA LEU A 710 -1.53 10.43 -24.16
C LEU A 710 -1.35 10.60 -22.65
N GLU A 711 -1.70 9.56 -21.89
CA GLU A 711 -1.52 9.49 -20.45
C GLU A 711 -0.59 8.32 -20.10
N VAL A 712 0.59 8.62 -19.57
CA VAL A 712 1.58 7.61 -19.17
C VAL A 712 1.68 7.57 -17.65
N ARG A 713 1.16 6.50 -17.06
CA ARG A 713 1.09 6.27 -15.61
C ARG A 713 2.25 5.42 -15.10
N GLU A 714 2.82 5.81 -13.96
CA GLU A 714 3.69 4.93 -13.18
C GLU A 714 2.84 3.90 -12.42
N VAL A 715 2.96 2.62 -12.77
CA VAL A 715 2.25 1.54 -12.04
C VAL A 715 3.15 0.86 -11.00
N TYR A 716 4.47 1.05 -11.07
CA TYR A 716 5.43 0.49 -10.11
C TYR A 716 6.54 1.51 -9.80
N ARG A 717 6.86 1.68 -8.51
CA ARG A 717 7.97 2.53 -7.99
C ARG A 717 9.36 2.21 -8.54
N SER A 718 9.49 1.17 -9.38
CA SER A 718 10.74 0.70 -9.97
C SER A 718 10.94 1.14 -11.42
N TYR A 719 9.94 1.76 -12.06
CA TYR A 719 10.03 2.27 -13.42
C TYR A 719 9.80 3.78 -13.41
N VAL A 720 10.84 4.52 -13.03
CA VAL A 720 10.86 5.96 -13.30
C VAL A 720 10.86 6.11 -14.82
N LEU A 721 9.93 6.90 -15.36
CA LEU A 721 9.99 7.33 -16.75
C LEU A 721 11.27 8.15 -16.91
N ASP A 722 12.33 7.56 -17.47
CA ASP A 722 13.58 8.27 -17.69
C ASP A 722 13.47 9.21 -18.91
N ASP A 723 14.36 10.20 -18.96
CA ASP A 723 14.37 11.22 -20.03
C ASP A 723 14.53 10.61 -21.42
N HIS A 724 15.28 9.52 -21.54
CA HIS A 724 15.51 8.86 -22.82
C HIS A 724 14.22 8.25 -23.37
N LEU A 725 13.44 7.60 -22.51
CA LEU A 725 12.16 7.05 -22.89
C LEU A 725 11.14 8.15 -23.22
N ALA A 726 11.07 9.20 -22.41
CA ALA A 726 10.20 10.34 -22.67
C ALA A 726 10.54 11.01 -24.01
N LEU A 727 11.82 11.31 -24.27
CA LEU A 727 12.29 11.86 -25.54
C LEU A 727 12.02 10.93 -26.73
N GLY A 728 12.16 9.61 -26.54
CA GLY A 728 11.80 8.63 -27.55
C GLY A 728 10.33 8.70 -27.94
N ILE A 729 9.42 8.79 -26.95
CA ILE A 729 7.98 8.93 -27.18
C ILE A 729 7.69 10.22 -27.94
N LEU A 730 8.26 11.33 -27.48
CA LEU A 730 8.05 12.66 -28.06
C LEU A 730 8.52 12.74 -29.51
N GLY A 731 9.68 12.16 -29.82
CA GLY A 731 10.20 12.11 -31.19
C GLY A 731 9.41 11.24 -32.17
N LYS A 732 8.43 10.46 -31.68
CA LYS A 732 7.58 9.57 -32.48
C LYS A 732 6.13 10.03 -32.59
N LEU A 733 5.74 11.07 -31.86
CA LEU A 733 4.42 11.68 -31.98
C LEU A 733 4.33 12.47 -33.29
N GLN A 734 3.50 12.00 -34.22
CA GLN A 734 3.27 12.67 -35.52
C GLN A 734 1.94 13.44 -35.59
N GLY A 735 1.05 13.25 -34.62
CA GLY A 735 -0.29 13.86 -34.58
C GLY A 735 -0.41 15.07 -33.65
N PRO A 736 -1.51 15.85 -33.74
CA PRO A 736 -1.77 16.99 -32.86
C PRO A 736 -2.20 16.48 -31.49
N VAL A 737 -1.21 16.16 -30.64
CA VAL A 737 -1.46 15.81 -29.24
C VAL A 737 -1.93 17.06 -28.52
N THR A 738 -3.23 17.14 -28.22
CA THR A 738 -3.81 18.29 -27.53
C THR A 738 -3.66 18.19 -26.02
N ARG A 739 -3.53 16.96 -25.47
CA ARG A 739 -3.36 16.75 -24.03
C ARG A 739 -2.35 15.65 -23.72
N LEU A 740 -1.49 15.92 -22.75
CA LEU A 740 -0.42 15.01 -22.37
C LEU A 740 -0.26 14.95 -20.85
N ALA A 741 -0.24 13.75 -20.27
CA ALA A 741 -0.25 13.54 -18.83
C ALA A 741 0.84 12.54 -18.40
N PHE A 742 1.70 12.97 -17.46
CA PHE A 742 2.83 12.17 -16.98
C PHE A 742 2.81 12.00 -15.46
N TYR A 743 3.11 10.77 -15.03
CA TYR A 743 3.27 10.39 -13.64
C TYR A 743 4.71 9.85 -13.47
N GLY A 744 5.61 10.64 -12.89
CA GLY A 744 7.04 10.28 -12.74
C GLY A 744 8.02 11.45 -12.94
N GLY A 745 9.28 11.28 -12.53
CA GLY A 745 10.32 12.31 -12.64
C GLY A 745 10.77 12.57 -14.08
N LEU A 746 10.34 13.68 -14.69
CA LEU A 746 10.83 14.14 -15.98
C LEU A 746 11.93 15.19 -15.78
N GLY A 747 13.07 15.00 -16.43
CA GLY A 747 14.12 15.98 -16.55
C GLY A 747 13.82 17.03 -17.63
N LEU A 748 14.58 18.13 -17.57
CA LEU A 748 14.37 19.34 -18.35
C LEU A 748 14.32 19.11 -19.87
N GLU A 749 15.16 18.22 -20.39
CA GLU A 749 15.24 17.95 -21.84
C GLU A 749 13.97 17.26 -22.36
N ALA A 750 13.43 16.30 -21.61
CA ALA A 750 12.14 15.70 -21.93
C ALA A 750 11.03 16.76 -21.93
N VAL A 751 11.09 17.72 -21.00
CA VAL A 751 10.12 18.80 -20.90
C VAL A 751 10.20 19.79 -22.06
N ARG A 752 11.40 20.14 -22.50
CA ARG A 752 11.59 20.93 -23.73
C ARG A 752 11.05 20.21 -24.96
N GLY A 753 11.27 18.90 -25.06
CA GLY A 753 10.70 18.07 -26.11
C GLY A 753 9.16 18.11 -26.12
N MET A 754 8.52 18.13 -24.94
CA MET A 754 7.06 18.29 -24.83
C MET A 754 6.61 19.65 -25.33
N ALA A 755 7.27 20.72 -24.89
CA ALA A 755 6.90 22.09 -25.25
C ALA A 755 6.96 22.35 -26.77
N ALA A 756 7.86 21.65 -27.46
CA ALA A 756 8.02 21.71 -28.90
C ALA A 756 6.95 20.93 -29.69
N LEU A 757 6.07 20.16 -29.04
CA LEU A 757 5.01 19.41 -29.74
C LEU A 757 3.99 20.37 -30.38
N PRO A 758 3.74 20.27 -31.70
CA PRO A 758 2.75 21.12 -32.36
C PRO A 758 1.33 20.78 -31.89
N GLY A 759 0.61 21.79 -31.38
CA GLY A 759 -0.80 21.66 -31.01
C GLY A 759 -1.04 21.16 -29.58
N LEU A 760 0.00 21.08 -28.75
CA LEU A 760 -0.13 20.79 -27.33
C LEU A 760 -0.87 21.92 -26.62
N GLU A 761 -2.09 21.66 -26.14
CA GLU A 761 -2.94 22.65 -25.46
C GLU A 761 -2.96 22.44 -23.93
N GLU A 762 -2.84 21.21 -23.45
CA GLU A 762 -2.90 20.87 -22.03
C GLU A 762 -1.80 19.89 -21.59
N VAL A 763 -1.11 20.20 -20.49
CA VAL A 763 -0.14 19.30 -19.84
C VAL A 763 -0.56 19.02 -18.41
N CYS A 764 -0.59 17.75 -18.01
CA CYS A 764 -0.87 17.32 -16.63
C CYS A 764 0.36 16.65 -16.01
N VAL A 765 0.89 17.22 -14.93
CA VAL A 765 2.15 16.79 -14.31
C VAL A 765 1.90 16.25 -12.90
N HIS A 766 2.18 14.97 -12.70
CA HIS A 766 2.13 14.30 -11.40
C HIS A 766 3.54 13.84 -11.01
N SER A 767 4.41 14.79 -10.67
CA SER A 767 5.82 14.51 -10.41
C SER A 767 6.42 15.38 -9.31
N PRO A 768 7.06 14.78 -8.28
CA PRO A 768 7.76 15.54 -7.25
C PRO A 768 9.11 16.11 -7.72
N ALA A 769 9.63 15.67 -8.87
CA ALA A 769 10.91 16.11 -9.42
C ALA A 769 10.77 17.23 -10.47
N PHE A 770 9.55 17.72 -10.69
CA PHE A 770 9.29 18.80 -11.63
C PHE A 770 9.68 20.15 -11.02
N ASP A 771 10.67 20.82 -11.59
CA ASP A 771 11.21 22.07 -11.07
C ASP A 771 10.82 23.30 -11.91
N ARG A 772 11.37 24.47 -11.55
CA ARG A 772 11.11 25.74 -12.21
C ARG A 772 11.57 25.77 -13.65
N ALA A 773 12.72 25.16 -13.96
CA ALA A 773 13.23 25.12 -15.32
C ALA A 773 12.28 24.31 -16.21
N CYS A 774 11.68 23.25 -15.69
CA CYS A 774 10.66 22.48 -16.39
C CYS A 774 9.39 23.30 -16.69
N VAL A 775 8.92 24.12 -15.74
CA VAL A 775 7.77 25.01 -16.01
C VAL A 775 8.11 26.06 -17.06
N GLU A 776 9.25 26.73 -16.94
CA GLU A 776 9.70 27.74 -17.90
C GLU A 776 9.81 27.14 -19.31
N ALA A 777 10.37 25.93 -19.44
CA ALA A 777 10.41 25.21 -20.71
C ALA A 777 9.01 24.90 -21.28
N LEU A 778 8.03 24.51 -20.44
CA LEU A 778 6.65 24.31 -20.92
C LEU A 778 6.00 25.62 -21.41
N LEU A 779 6.29 26.74 -20.75
CA LEU A 779 5.77 28.06 -21.12
C LEU A 779 6.30 28.58 -22.46
N GLU A 780 7.41 28.03 -22.97
CA GLU A 780 7.93 28.32 -24.32
C GLU A 780 7.04 27.73 -25.43
N SER A 781 6.10 26.83 -25.09
CA SER A 781 5.17 26.25 -26.06
C SER A 781 4.13 27.27 -26.54
N PRO A 782 4.05 27.59 -27.85
CA PRO A 782 3.15 28.62 -28.38
C PRO A 782 1.68 28.20 -28.39
N THR A 783 1.39 26.90 -28.23
CA THR A 783 0.02 26.36 -28.25
C THR A 783 -0.50 26.00 -26.88
N LEU A 784 0.36 25.95 -25.86
CA LEU A 784 -0.01 25.51 -24.53
C LEU A 784 -0.95 26.52 -23.87
N ARG A 785 -2.12 26.05 -23.44
CA ARG A 785 -3.17 26.85 -22.79
C ARG A 785 -3.33 26.50 -21.32
N ARG A 786 -2.96 25.29 -20.91
CA ARG A 786 -3.19 24.81 -19.55
C ARG A 786 -2.06 23.91 -19.04
N ILE A 787 -1.62 24.16 -17.81
CA ILE A 787 -0.74 23.27 -17.04
C ILE A 787 -1.50 22.86 -15.78
N GLU A 788 -1.66 21.57 -15.55
CA GLU A 788 -2.36 20.98 -14.40
C GLU A 788 -1.38 20.21 -13.52
N PHE A 789 -1.24 20.60 -12.26
CA PHE A 789 -0.40 19.90 -11.28
C PHE A 789 -1.22 18.92 -10.45
N GLY A 790 -0.72 17.69 -10.39
CA GLY A 790 -1.25 16.64 -9.55
C GLY A 790 -0.83 16.75 -8.09
N ARG A 791 -1.58 16.08 -7.19
CA ARG A 791 -1.32 16.03 -5.73
C ARG A 791 0.09 15.58 -5.30
N ALA A 792 0.84 14.93 -6.18
CA ALA A 792 2.21 14.48 -5.88
C ALA A 792 3.27 15.58 -6.05
N SER A 793 2.89 16.75 -6.57
CA SER A 793 3.76 17.87 -6.94
C SER A 793 3.74 19.03 -5.91
N SER A 794 3.12 18.82 -4.74
CA SER A 794 2.77 19.86 -3.75
C SER A 794 3.96 20.59 -3.10
N GLY A 795 5.20 20.14 -3.32
CA GLY A 795 6.40 20.86 -2.88
C GLY A 795 6.76 22.10 -3.73
N PHE A 796 6.27 22.19 -4.97
CA PHE A 796 6.70 23.20 -5.94
C PHE A 796 5.73 24.39 -6.06
N GLU A 797 4.48 24.24 -5.64
CA GLU A 797 3.45 25.30 -5.68
C GLU A 797 3.85 26.55 -4.86
N ALA A 798 4.69 26.38 -3.84
CA ALA A 798 5.24 27.47 -3.03
C ALA A 798 6.39 28.25 -3.68
N GLN A 799 7.00 27.76 -4.78
CA GLN A 799 8.14 28.41 -5.44
C GLN A 799 7.75 29.27 -6.65
N VAL A 800 6.55 29.08 -7.22
CA VAL A 800 6.02 29.91 -8.32
C VAL A 800 5.36 31.18 -7.76
N ALA A 801 6.16 32.05 -7.11
CA ALA A 801 5.69 33.29 -6.49
C ALA A 801 5.40 34.45 -7.50
N SER A 802 5.02 34.13 -8.73
CA SER A 802 4.76 35.11 -9.79
C SER A 802 3.51 34.79 -10.60
N LEU A 803 2.43 34.37 -9.93
CA LEU A 803 1.11 34.25 -10.55
C LEU A 803 0.21 35.40 -10.08
N ASP A 804 -0.56 36.00 -10.98
CA ASP A 804 -1.57 36.99 -10.61
C ASP A 804 -2.77 36.34 -9.91
N SER A 805 -3.68 37.16 -9.39
CA SER A 805 -4.91 36.72 -8.71
C SER A 805 -5.91 35.96 -9.61
N ARG A 806 -5.56 35.73 -10.87
CA ARG A 806 -6.32 34.96 -11.87
C ARG A 806 -5.57 33.70 -12.35
N GLY A 807 -4.41 33.38 -11.76
CA GLY A 807 -3.60 32.19 -12.08
C GLY A 807 -2.74 32.35 -13.33
N ARG A 808 -2.41 33.58 -13.75
CA ARG A 808 -1.57 33.87 -14.93
C ARG A 808 -0.14 34.22 -14.52
N TYR A 809 0.84 33.70 -15.24
CA TYR A 809 2.27 33.95 -15.01
C TYR A 809 2.65 35.42 -15.26
N LEU A 810 3.38 36.04 -14.32
CA LEU A 810 3.78 37.46 -14.28
C LEU A 810 5.18 37.73 -14.88
N GLY A 811 5.78 36.77 -15.60
CA GLY A 811 7.01 37.01 -16.36
C GLY A 811 6.81 37.90 -17.59
N PRO A 812 7.89 38.33 -18.27
CA PRO A 812 7.79 39.22 -19.43
C PRO A 812 6.89 38.60 -20.52
N PRO A 813 6.09 39.44 -21.22
CA PRO A 813 5.05 38.95 -22.12
C PRO A 813 5.65 38.12 -23.26
N VAL A 814 5.18 36.88 -23.38
CA VAL A 814 5.29 36.10 -24.61
C VAL A 814 4.11 36.53 -25.49
N ASP A 815 4.37 36.91 -26.75
CA ASP A 815 3.34 37.35 -27.68
C ASP A 815 2.38 36.19 -27.99
N GLY A 816 1.23 36.19 -27.31
CA GLY A 816 0.23 35.10 -27.36
C GLY A 816 -0.14 34.68 -25.94
N GLY A 817 -1.34 35.06 -25.47
CA GLY A 817 -1.76 35.01 -24.06
C GLY A 817 -1.26 33.82 -23.24
N ALA A 818 -0.73 34.12 -22.03
CA ALA A 818 -0.11 33.13 -21.15
C ALA A 818 -1.05 31.96 -20.77
N PRO A 819 -0.52 30.71 -20.71
CA PRO A 819 -1.27 29.55 -20.26
C PRO A 819 -1.76 29.69 -18.82
N THR A 820 -2.90 29.05 -18.53
CA THR A 820 -3.51 29.03 -17.18
C THR A 820 -2.94 27.86 -16.38
N ILE A 821 -2.43 28.11 -15.18
CA ILE A 821 -1.87 27.09 -14.29
C ILE A 821 -2.93 26.66 -13.25
N TRP A 822 -3.15 25.36 -13.09
CA TRP A 822 -4.13 24.75 -12.18
C TRP A 822 -3.47 23.75 -11.22
N SER A 823 -3.89 23.75 -9.95
CA SER A 823 -3.53 22.73 -8.95
C SER A 823 -4.78 22.00 -8.43
N HIS A 824 -4.60 20.71 -8.09
CA HIS A 824 -5.61 19.86 -7.46
C HIS A 824 -5.61 19.88 -5.92
N GLU A 825 -4.68 20.60 -5.28
CA GLU A 825 -4.72 20.85 -3.83
C GLU A 825 -5.54 22.11 -3.52
N PRO A 826 -6.22 22.17 -2.36
CA PRO A 826 -7.24 23.17 -2.08
C PRO A 826 -6.74 24.61 -2.08
#